data_AF-A0A0G2DYA1-F1
#
_entry.id   AF-A0A0G2DYA1-F1
#
_cell.length_a   1.000
_cell.length_b   1.000
_cell.length_c   1.000
_cell.angle_alpha   90.00
_cell.angle_beta   90.00
_cell.angle_gamma   90.00
#
_symmetry.space_group_name_H-M   'P 1'
#
loop_
_entity.id
_entity.type
_entity.pdbx_description
1 polymer ?
#
loop_
_entity_poly.entity_id
_entity_poly.type
_entity_poly.pdbx_seq_one_letter_code
_entity_poly.pdbx_strand_id
1 'polypeptide(L)'
;MPIPIQIAYKPIGQPELGKNNYQGFTPGKTEVLPTGWQLASDTRPLTSPIRIDHDVEIVVRDGCRLYVDVYRPDTSSEKVPAILAWSCYGKKYSALSMLPMTVWHCCVSRGDLSGLEKFEGLDPARWCAKGYALVSVDGRGTGNSDGQIPVMGSQDAEDGYDVVEAVARLGWCNGAVGMAGNSALAISQWFVAALNPPSLKAIAPWEGMGDLFREQFVRGGIFSMSNFDLITKEIIKGGAGVEDFAEMYRRCPTANAYWKDKRVDMTKIRIPAFIFGSDVSGIHTMGSVRAWLEIPDERKWLKWSPYQEWFELYSVHESNEELAVFFDRYLKGVENGWEKTPKVRWSILQFGDTKAIDDVVLEDYPVPNTEYRDMYLQSGGKLGSEPHKEAAVREYDSEKFGSVAEFDYTFTERARLLGLPKAELYMSCPENDDLCVFVIVRKKDKDGKVLMHLNFPVEATPVKCIDEIPEKQRASLNLHQGSVGQLRASHRQIDESKSIHPQFPFHPHEVEEKIPPGEIVKLEIGIWNVSTDFEVGESVNVAVGRGICNVLDSYTKFRSTWLELRTPEGCKRPDEKVDPLNLSPWRKFVFVMLCSVFSSIGLSMVSGFGGLLSFYIPDYAAAGADYADITALMTYPSMFMGIGNIVSVPVALAIGRRPVFMLSTLLLMFSAVLCAFAKDYTWHFSSRLVLGLAAGQSEALVPLMVQAMAQVLFFPNVFWAFCLNGLTIGVNIAIGTTYAAVIEAPPYNWSESAASYVNAGQIVTALVALPALGTGSDKLIKWRARRNGGIHEPENRLLPLVFPVSVGIVAAAIYGEACQHPERYH
;
A
#
# COMPACT_ATOMS: atom_id res chain seq x y z
N MET A 1 -16.91 18.77 17.28
CA MET A 1 -15.74 18.79 18.19
C MET A 1 -14.62 18.03 17.51
N PRO A 2 -13.35 18.47 17.60
CA PRO A 2 -12.24 17.75 16.99
C PRO A 2 -12.15 16.34 17.58
N ILE A 3 -11.79 15.36 16.75
CA ILE A 3 -11.55 13.99 17.20
C ILE A 3 -10.44 14.06 18.26
N PRO A 4 -10.62 13.48 19.46
CA PRO A 4 -9.66 13.59 20.58
C PRO A 4 -8.38 12.77 20.37
N ILE A 5 -8.09 12.39 19.11
CA ILE A 5 -6.96 11.56 18.70
C ILE A 5 -6.27 12.30 17.55
N GLN A 6 -4.95 12.43 17.64
CA GLN A 6 -4.16 13.00 16.55
C GLN A 6 -4.20 12.07 15.33
N ILE A 7 -4.79 12.56 14.24
CA ILE A 7 -4.86 11.85 12.97
C ILE A 7 -3.47 11.83 12.31
N ALA A 8 -3.03 10.65 11.89
CA ALA A 8 -1.80 10.49 11.14
C ALA A 8 -2.06 10.73 9.65
N TYR A 9 -1.13 11.41 8.98
CA TYR A 9 -1.17 11.63 7.53
C TYR A 9 0.13 11.13 6.92
N LYS A 10 0.02 10.48 5.76
CA LYS A 10 1.15 10.08 4.92
C LYS A 10 1.25 10.97 3.68
N PRO A 11 2.48 11.25 3.20
CA PRO A 11 2.67 12.05 1.99
C PRO A 11 2.13 11.32 0.77
N ILE A 12 1.66 12.10 -0.21
CA ILE A 12 1.15 11.63 -1.50
C ILE A 12 1.85 12.37 -2.64
N GLY A 13 1.75 11.82 -3.85
CA GLY A 13 2.30 12.48 -5.04
C GLY A 13 1.53 13.75 -5.42
N GLN A 14 2.19 14.66 -6.14
CA GLN A 14 1.52 15.79 -6.77
C GLN A 14 0.88 15.38 -8.11
N PRO A 15 -0.17 16.07 -8.57
CA PRO A 15 -0.62 15.97 -9.95
C PRO A 15 0.51 16.32 -10.92
N GLU A 16 0.72 15.50 -11.96
CA GLU A 16 1.73 15.71 -13.00
C GLU A 16 1.04 16.10 -14.31
N LEU A 17 1.55 17.14 -14.99
CA LEU A 17 1.02 17.56 -16.29
C LEU A 17 1.01 16.41 -17.31
N GLY A 18 -0.11 16.22 -18.00
CA GLY A 18 -0.31 15.16 -18.99
C GLY A 18 -0.56 13.76 -18.41
N LYS A 19 -0.39 13.55 -17.11
CA LYS A 19 -0.66 12.26 -16.46
C LYS A 19 -2.12 12.18 -16.06
N ASN A 20 -2.75 11.07 -16.44
CA ASN A 20 -4.17 10.79 -16.18
C ASN A 20 -5.07 12.00 -16.53
N ASN A 21 -4.83 12.64 -17.68
CA ASN A 21 -5.56 13.81 -18.18
C ASN A 21 -5.50 15.09 -17.31
N TYR A 22 -4.53 15.24 -16.41
CA TYR A 22 -4.32 16.49 -15.69
C TYR A 22 -3.66 17.56 -16.60
N GLN A 23 -4.33 18.70 -16.77
CA GLN A 23 -3.91 19.79 -17.66
C GLN A 23 -3.33 21.01 -16.93
N GLY A 24 -3.14 20.93 -15.60
CA GLY A 24 -2.68 22.04 -14.77
C GLY A 24 -3.80 22.77 -14.04
N PHE A 25 -3.42 23.69 -13.15
CA PHE A 25 -4.32 24.54 -12.37
C PHE A 25 -4.61 25.83 -13.13
N THR A 26 -5.88 26.07 -13.45
CA THR A 26 -6.36 27.12 -14.35
C THR A 26 -7.62 27.83 -13.82
N PRO A 27 -7.57 28.46 -12.63
CA PRO A 27 -8.72 29.17 -12.06
C PRO A 27 -9.23 30.28 -12.98
N GLY A 28 -10.55 30.32 -13.16
CA GLY A 28 -11.23 31.31 -14.01
C GLY A 28 -11.18 31.02 -15.52
N LYS A 29 -10.58 29.89 -15.95
CA LYS A 29 -10.64 29.44 -17.34
C LYS A 29 -12.02 28.83 -17.62
N THR A 30 -12.65 29.29 -18.71
CA THR A 30 -13.84 28.66 -19.29
C THR A 30 -13.55 28.27 -20.73
N GLU A 31 -13.97 27.08 -21.14
CA GLU A 31 -13.92 26.64 -22.53
C GLU A 31 -15.24 25.97 -22.98
N VAL A 32 -15.44 25.90 -24.30
CA VAL A 32 -16.58 25.20 -24.89
C VAL A 32 -16.04 24.14 -25.84
N LEU A 33 -16.36 22.89 -25.56
CA LEU A 33 -16.08 21.77 -26.44
C LEU A 33 -17.23 21.62 -27.42
N PRO A 34 -16.98 21.64 -28.75
CA PRO A 34 -18.05 21.57 -29.74
C PRO A 34 -18.61 20.15 -29.88
N THR A 35 -19.79 20.04 -30.49
CA THR A 35 -20.33 18.74 -30.95
C THR A 35 -19.30 18.02 -31.82
N GLY A 36 -19.14 16.71 -31.60
CA GLY A 36 -18.15 15.88 -32.29
C GLY A 36 -16.75 15.94 -31.71
N TRP A 37 -16.49 16.74 -30.67
CA TRP A 37 -15.23 16.66 -29.92
C TRP A 37 -15.06 15.26 -29.33
N GLN A 38 -13.83 14.74 -29.37
CA GLN A 38 -13.44 13.46 -28.79
C GLN A 38 -12.00 13.55 -28.29
N LEU A 39 -11.70 12.89 -27.17
CA LEU A 39 -10.34 12.87 -26.60
C LEU A 39 -9.39 12.07 -27.50
N ALA A 40 -9.85 10.95 -28.03
CA ALA A 40 -9.18 10.11 -29.01
C ALA A 40 -10.20 9.46 -29.96
N SER A 41 -9.73 8.91 -31.09
CA SER A 41 -10.60 8.30 -32.11
C SER A 41 -11.40 7.08 -31.63
N ASP A 42 -11.02 6.49 -30.50
CA ASP A 42 -11.64 5.32 -29.89
C ASP A 42 -12.44 5.64 -28.62
N THR A 43 -12.68 6.93 -28.34
CA THR A 43 -13.47 7.43 -27.20
C THR A 43 -14.81 7.98 -27.64
N ARG A 44 -15.77 8.08 -26.72
CA ARG A 44 -17.12 8.60 -26.99
C ARG A 44 -17.05 10.06 -27.46
N PRO A 45 -17.57 10.40 -28.66
CA PRO A 45 -17.65 11.78 -29.09
C PRO A 45 -18.81 12.52 -28.40
N LEU A 46 -18.69 13.84 -28.27
CA LEU A 46 -19.77 14.68 -27.74
C LEU A 46 -20.92 14.75 -28.74
N THR A 47 -22.15 14.51 -28.26
CA THR A 47 -23.38 14.67 -29.06
C THR A 47 -23.95 16.09 -29.00
N SER A 48 -23.49 16.91 -28.06
CA SER A 48 -23.89 18.31 -27.86
C SER A 48 -22.70 19.11 -27.31
N PRO A 49 -22.66 20.44 -27.52
CA PRO A 49 -21.57 21.25 -27.01
C PRO A 49 -21.61 21.35 -25.47
N ILE A 50 -20.45 21.20 -24.85
CA ILE A 50 -20.28 21.25 -23.39
C ILE A 50 -19.41 22.44 -23.03
N ARG A 51 -19.90 23.27 -22.13
CA ARG A 51 -19.11 24.31 -21.47
C ARG A 51 -18.46 23.73 -20.22
N ILE A 52 -17.18 24.03 -20.06
CA ILE A 52 -16.38 23.64 -18.91
C ILE A 52 -15.91 24.91 -18.21
N ASP A 53 -16.30 25.09 -16.96
CA ASP A 53 -15.76 26.10 -16.06
C ASP A 53 -14.72 25.40 -15.16
N HIS A 54 -13.44 25.75 -15.33
CA HIS A 54 -12.31 25.09 -14.66
C HIS A 54 -11.97 25.76 -13.33
N ASP A 55 -11.58 24.92 -12.37
CA ASP A 55 -11.00 25.35 -11.10
C ASP A 55 -11.82 26.45 -10.41
N VAL A 56 -13.15 26.29 -10.44
CA VAL A 56 -14.10 27.15 -9.76
C VAL A 56 -13.87 27.01 -8.26
N GLU A 57 -13.55 28.13 -7.61
CA GLU A 57 -13.28 28.18 -6.18
C GLU A 57 -14.58 28.14 -5.38
N ILE A 58 -14.62 27.27 -4.37
CA ILE A 58 -15.67 27.22 -3.35
C ILE A 58 -14.98 27.29 -1.98
N VAL A 59 -15.35 28.28 -1.18
CA VAL A 59 -14.87 28.44 0.20
C VAL A 59 -15.87 27.77 1.15
N VAL A 60 -15.43 26.76 1.88
CA VAL A 60 -16.27 26.06 2.87
C VAL A 60 -16.23 26.76 4.23
N ARG A 61 -17.08 26.32 5.18
CA ARG A 61 -17.37 27.04 6.44
C ARG A 61 -16.18 27.40 7.32
N ASP A 62 -15.08 26.65 7.22
CA ASP A 62 -13.85 26.87 7.99
C ASP A 62 -12.81 27.75 7.26
N GLY A 63 -13.16 28.25 6.06
CA GLY A 63 -12.29 29.08 5.22
C GLY A 63 -11.41 28.28 4.25
N CYS A 64 -11.47 26.95 4.26
CA CYS A 64 -10.74 26.12 3.30
C CYS A 64 -11.28 26.35 1.87
N ARG A 65 -10.37 26.52 0.91
CA ARG A 65 -10.74 26.64 -0.51
C ARG A 65 -10.68 25.27 -1.17
N LEU A 66 -11.80 24.90 -1.80
CA LEU A 66 -11.93 23.72 -2.64
C LEU A 66 -12.09 24.15 -4.09
N TYR A 67 -11.55 23.37 -5.01
CA TYR A 67 -11.63 23.65 -6.44
C TYR A 67 -12.46 22.59 -7.16
N VAL A 68 -13.40 23.04 -7.99
CA VAL A 68 -14.28 22.15 -8.76
C VAL A 68 -14.19 22.45 -10.25
N ASP A 69 -14.48 21.45 -11.08
CA ASP A 69 -14.76 21.67 -12.50
C ASP A 69 -16.25 21.45 -12.76
N VAL A 70 -16.85 22.37 -13.51
CA VAL A 70 -18.27 22.31 -13.86
C VAL A 70 -18.40 22.03 -15.34
N TYR A 71 -18.97 20.89 -15.68
CA TYR A 71 -19.34 20.50 -17.05
C TYR A 71 -20.83 20.71 -17.22
N ARG A 72 -21.25 21.52 -18.19
CA ARG A 72 -22.67 21.82 -18.40
C ARG A 72 -23.01 22.06 -19.87
N PRO A 73 -24.29 21.92 -20.26
CA PRO A 73 -24.72 22.25 -21.62
C PRO A 73 -24.41 23.70 -21.96
N ASP A 74 -23.79 23.97 -23.11
CA ASP A 74 -23.54 25.36 -23.55
C ASP A 74 -24.79 26.03 -24.13
N THR A 75 -25.69 25.24 -24.71
CA THR A 75 -26.84 25.71 -25.50
C THR A 75 -28.09 26.06 -24.69
N SER A 76 -28.10 25.83 -23.37
CA SER A 76 -29.27 26.07 -22.54
C SER A 76 -29.29 27.51 -22.01
N SER A 77 -30.36 28.25 -22.30
CA SER A 77 -30.68 29.51 -21.60
C SER A 77 -31.39 29.25 -20.25
N GLU A 78 -31.86 28.02 -20.04
CA GLU A 78 -32.53 27.59 -18.81
C GLU A 78 -31.52 27.07 -17.79
N LYS A 79 -31.85 27.27 -16.51
CA LYS A 79 -31.09 26.72 -15.39
C LYS A 79 -31.25 25.20 -15.33
N VAL A 80 -30.16 24.48 -15.07
CA VAL A 80 -30.13 23.01 -15.05
C VAL A 80 -29.84 22.46 -13.65
N PRO A 81 -30.29 21.25 -13.30
CA PRO A 81 -29.83 20.57 -12.09
C PRO A 81 -28.36 20.19 -12.18
N ALA A 82 -27.72 20.08 -11.02
CA ALA A 82 -26.32 19.64 -10.90
C ALA A 82 -26.24 18.24 -10.31
N ILE A 83 -25.29 17.43 -10.78
CA ILE A 83 -24.91 16.16 -10.16
C ILE A 83 -23.45 16.27 -9.70
N LEU A 84 -23.23 16.09 -8.41
CA LEU A 84 -21.94 16.23 -7.76
C LEU A 84 -21.19 14.89 -7.76
N ALA A 85 -19.94 14.92 -8.24
CA ALA A 85 -19.00 13.81 -8.21
C ALA A 85 -17.92 14.09 -7.14
N TRP A 86 -18.14 13.55 -5.93
CA TRP A 86 -17.30 13.81 -4.75
C TRP A 86 -16.39 12.64 -4.39
N SER A 87 -15.06 12.84 -4.44
CA SER A 87 -14.08 11.93 -3.83
C SER A 87 -12.68 12.54 -3.74
N CYS A 88 -11.79 11.88 -3.00
CA CYS A 88 -10.36 12.19 -2.91
C CYS A 88 -9.54 11.79 -4.17
N TYR A 89 -10.18 11.29 -5.23
CA TYR A 89 -9.49 10.75 -6.41
C TYR A 89 -9.08 11.80 -7.42
N GLY A 90 -9.20 13.10 -7.10
CA GLY A 90 -8.96 14.22 -8.00
C GLY A 90 -9.99 14.34 -9.14
N LYS A 91 -10.15 15.54 -9.70
CA LYS A 91 -11.23 15.87 -10.63
C LYS A 91 -10.91 15.66 -12.11
N LYS A 92 -9.63 15.48 -12.44
CA LYS A 92 -9.13 15.28 -13.82
C LYS A 92 -8.81 13.84 -14.18
N TYR A 93 -8.99 12.90 -13.26
CA TYR A 93 -8.59 11.52 -13.44
C TYR A 93 -9.77 10.67 -13.94
N SER A 94 -9.70 10.21 -15.19
CA SER A 94 -10.76 9.43 -15.86
C SER A 94 -10.55 7.91 -15.73
N ALA A 95 -11.64 7.15 -15.88
CA ALA A 95 -11.59 5.68 -15.96
C ALA A 95 -10.73 5.17 -17.12
N LEU A 96 -10.61 5.92 -18.23
CA LEU A 96 -9.71 5.57 -19.34
C LEU A 96 -8.24 5.49 -18.94
N SER A 97 -7.84 6.21 -17.88
CA SER A 97 -6.47 6.18 -17.35
C SER A 97 -6.29 5.12 -16.26
N MET A 98 -7.36 4.79 -15.54
CA MET A 98 -7.34 3.85 -14.42
C MET A 98 -7.53 2.41 -14.87
N LEU A 99 -8.57 2.11 -15.64
CA LEU A 99 -8.92 0.73 -16.02
C LEU A 99 -7.81 -0.05 -16.76
N PRO A 100 -6.86 0.56 -17.50
CA PRO A 100 -5.68 -0.16 -18.01
C PRO A 100 -4.87 -0.92 -16.96
N MET A 101 -5.02 -0.60 -15.68
CA MET A 101 -4.36 -1.30 -14.58
C MET A 101 -5.03 -2.62 -14.18
N THR A 102 -6.28 -2.83 -14.57
CA THR A 102 -7.09 -3.98 -14.15
C THR A 102 -7.08 -5.06 -15.23
N VAL A 103 -7.36 -6.30 -14.83
CA VAL A 103 -7.52 -7.42 -15.77
C VAL A 103 -8.66 -7.09 -16.74
N TRP A 104 -8.36 -7.17 -18.04
CA TRP A 104 -9.27 -6.88 -19.15
C TRP A 104 -9.92 -5.48 -19.11
N HIS A 105 -9.30 -4.54 -18.39
CA HIS A 105 -9.85 -3.20 -18.19
C HIS A 105 -11.26 -3.20 -17.60
N CYS A 106 -11.57 -4.22 -16.77
CA CYS A 106 -12.92 -4.50 -16.27
C CYS A 106 -13.99 -4.57 -17.37
N CYS A 107 -13.60 -5.00 -18.57
CA CYS A 107 -14.46 -5.12 -19.75
C CYS A 107 -15.16 -3.82 -20.18
N VAL A 108 -14.70 -2.66 -19.70
CA VAL A 108 -15.22 -1.36 -20.13
C VAL A 108 -14.54 -0.96 -21.44
N SER A 109 -15.34 -0.75 -22.48
CA SER A 109 -14.81 -0.28 -23.76
C SER A 109 -14.41 1.19 -23.65
N ARG A 110 -13.31 1.57 -24.31
CA ARG A 110 -12.92 2.99 -24.37
C ARG A 110 -13.98 3.86 -25.05
N GLY A 111 -14.75 3.27 -25.98
CA GLY A 111 -15.86 3.94 -26.65
C GLY A 111 -17.07 4.20 -25.74
N ASP A 112 -17.11 3.61 -24.54
CA ASP A 112 -18.17 3.88 -23.57
C ASP A 112 -17.98 5.24 -22.87
N LEU A 113 -16.78 5.81 -22.93
CA LEU A 113 -16.37 6.97 -22.13
C LEU A 113 -15.81 8.10 -23.00
N SER A 114 -16.10 9.35 -22.62
CA SER A 114 -15.52 10.52 -23.28
C SER A 114 -14.11 10.86 -22.80
N GLY A 115 -13.73 10.41 -21.61
CA GLY A 115 -12.49 10.79 -20.95
C GLY A 115 -12.57 12.12 -20.17
N LEU A 116 -13.75 12.74 -20.13
CA LEU A 116 -14.02 13.94 -19.33
C LEU A 116 -14.48 13.61 -17.91
N GLU A 117 -14.97 12.40 -17.68
CA GLU A 117 -15.51 11.94 -16.41
C GLU A 117 -14.42 11.85 -15.34
N LYS A 118 -14.82 12.13 -14.10
CA LYS A 118 -14.06 11.70 -12.92
C LYS A 118 -14.18 10.18 -12.80
N PHE A 119 -13.11 9.51 -12.40
CA PHE A 119 -13.11 8.08 -12.13
C PHE A 119 -14.21 7.76 -11.10
N GLU A 120 -14.98 6.69 -11.36
CA GLU A 120 -16.20 6.29 -10.65
C GLU A 120 -17.40 7.26 -10.79
N GLY A 121 -17.25 8.37 -11.52
CA GLY A 121 -18.31 9.35 -11.77
C GLY A 121 -19.00 9.16 -13.12
N LEU A 122 -20.12 9.86 -13.27
CA LEU A 122 -20.91 9.89 -14.51
C LEU A 122 -20.18 10.61 -15.65
N ASP A 123 -20.44 10.21 -16.90
CA ASP A 123 -19.81 10.81 -18.09
C ASP A 123 -20.48 12.13 -18.53
N PRO A 124 -19.77 13.28 -18.52
CA PRO A 124 -20.29 14.55 -19.00
C PRO A 124 -20.89 14.48 -20.41
N ALA A 125 -20.31 13.69 -21.32
CA ALA A 125 -20.81 13.55 -22.69
C ALA A 125 -22.23 12.99 -22.76
N ARG A 126 -22.59 12.10 -21.83
CA ARG A 126 -23.93 11.50 -21.74
C ARG A 126 -24.88 12.40 -20.96
N TRP A 127 -24.42 12.97 -19.84
CA TRP A 127 -25.29 13.66 -18.90
C TRP A 127 -25.56 15.13 -19.24
N CYS A 128 -24.59 15.84 -19.83
CA CYS A 128 -24.85 17.18 -20.36
C CYS A 128 -25.87 17.13 -21.50
N ALA A 129 -25.81 16.13 -22.38
CA ALA A 129 -26.80 15.95 -23.43
C ALA A 129 -28.23 15.72 -22.90
N LYS A 130 -28.38 15.24 -21.66
CA LYS A 130 -29.67 15.09 -20.95
C LYS A 130 -30.09 16.34 -20.16
N GLY A 131 -29.36 17.45 -20.27
CA GLY A 131 -29.68 18.70 -19.57
C GLY A 131 -29.27 18.71 -18.10
N TYR A 132 -28.19 18.01 -17.73
CA TYR A 132 -27.59 18.06 -16.39
C TYR A 132 -26.22 18.75 -16.43
N ALA A 133 -25.86 19.45 -15.36
CA ALA A 133 -24.47 19.80 -15.10
C ALA A 133 -23.80 18.72 -14.24
N LEU A 134 -22.56 18.34 -14.56
CA LEU A 134 -21.73 17.53 -13.67
C LEU A 134 -20.68 18.40 -12.99
N VAL A 135 -20.55 18.27 -11.68
CA VAL A 135 -19.58 19.02 -10.87
C VAL A 135 -18.56 18.05 -10.30
N SER A 136 -17.34 18.08 -10.83
CA SER A 136 -16.22 17.23 -10.43
C SER A 136 -15.40 17.94 -9.35
N VAL A 137 -15.37 17.38 -8.14
CA VAL A 137 -14.79 18.06 -6.97
C VAL A 137 -13.41 17.52 -6.64
N ASP A 138 -12.43 18.43 -6.48
CA ASP A 138 -11.25 18.14 -5.68
C ASP A 138 -11.58 18.42 -4.21
N GLY A 139 -11.84 17.36 -3.43
CA GLY A 139 -12.08 17.49 -1.99
C GLY A 139 -10.87 18.07 -1.24
N ARG A 140 -11.04 18.37 0.05
CA ARG A 140 -9.97 18.93 0.90
C ARG A 140 -8.66 18.16 0.71
N GLY A 141 -7.56 18.89 0.50
CA GLY A 141 -6.21 18.38 0.29
C GLY A 141 -5.95 17.62 -1.01
N THR A 142 -6.96 17.45 -1.85
CA THR A 142 -6.84 16.80 -3.17
C THR A 142 -6.56 17.85 -4.24
N GLY A 143 -5.73 17.52 -5.22
CA GLY A 143 -5.37 18.43 -6.29
C GLY A 143 -4.74 19.71 -5.75
N ASN A 144 -5.37 20.85 -6.03
CA ASN A 144 -4.96 22.17 -5.55
C ASN A 144 -5.80 22.70 -4.38
N SER A 145 -6.76 21.90 -3.87
CA SER A 145 -7.60 22.29 -2.73
C SER A 145 -6.77 22.34 -1.44
N ASP A 146 -7.10 23.30 -0.57
CA ASP A 146 -6.41 23.51 0.71
C ASP A 146 -6.59 22.30 1.66
N GLY A 147 -5.76 22.21 2.69
CA GLY A 147 -5.89 21.23 3.78
C GLY A 147 -5.29 19.85 3.48
N GLN A 148 -5.54 18.89 4.36
CA GLN A 148 -5.11 17.48 4.24
C GLN A 148 -6.33 16.61 3.98
N ILE A 149 -6.19 15.52 3.23
CA ILE A 149 -7.33 14.70 2.78
C ILE A 149 -7.89 13.90 3.96
N PRO A 150 -9.09 14.24 4.49
CA PRO A 150 -9.80 13.40 5.43
C PRO A 150 -10.55 12.34 4.62
N VAL A 151 -10.13 11.08 4.72
CA VAL A 151 -10.80 10.02 3.94
C VAL A 151 -12.11 9.71 4.65
N MET A 152 -13.22 10.23 4.12
CA MET A 152 -14.58 10.10 4.68
C MET A 152 -14.68 10.65 6.12
N GLY A 153 -15.86 10.51 6.73
CA GLY A 153 -16.13 10.99 8.09
C GLY A 153 -16.67 12.41 8.16
N SER A 154 -16.76 12.97 9.38
CA SER A 154 -17.52 14.21 9.59
C SER A 154 -16.95 15.40 8.82
N GLN A 155 -15.63 15.55 8.74
CA GLN A 155 -15.02 16.67 8.01
C GLN A 155 -15.33 16.64 6.52
N ASP A 156 -15.17 15.47 5.88
CA ASP A 156 -15.45 15.28 4.45
C ASP A 156 -16.95 15.47 4.16
N ALA A 157 -17.82 15.04 5.08
CA ALA A 157 -19.27 15.24 5.01
C ALA A 157 -19.67 16.73 5.07
N GLU A 158 -19.08 17.49 6.00
CA GLU A 158 -19.34 18.92 6.15
C GLU A 158 -18.87 19.73 4.94
N ASP A 159 -17.71 19.39 4.38
CA ASP A 159 -17.21 20.00 3.15
C ASP A 159 -18.15 19.68 1.97
N GLY A 160 -18.63 18.44 1.87
CA GLY A 160 -19.62 18.03 0.87
C GLY A 160 -20.96 18.75 1.02
N TYR A 161 -21.44 18.96 2.24
CA TYR A 161 -22.63 19.77 2.52
C TYR A 161 -22.45 21.20 1.98
N ASP A 162 -21.33 21.84 2.30
CA ASP A 162 -21.08 23.23 1.91
C ASP A 162 -20.97 23.39 0.39
N VAL A 163 -20.35 22.41 -0.29
CA VAL A 163 -20.27 22.39 -1.75
C VAL A 163 -21.62 22.18 -2.40
N VAL A 164 -22.48 21.28 -1.88
CA VAL A 164 -23.85 21.12 -2.37
C VAL A 164 -24.61 22.45 -2.32
N GLU A 165 -24.57 23.13 -1.18
CA GLU A 165 -25.30 24.39 -0.98
C GLU A 165 -24.69 25.53 -1.81
N ALA A 166 -23.37 25.55 -2.01
CA ALA A 166 -22.70 26.53 -2.86
C ALA A 166 -23.06 26.33 -4.35
N VAL A 167 -23.02 25.10 -4.85
CA VAL A 167 -23.37 24.75 -6.23
C VAL A 167 -24.83 25.12 -6.54
N ALA A 168 -25.74 24.84 -5.60
CA ALA A 168 -27.16 25.18 -5.76
C ALA A 168 -27.43 26.69 -5.93
N ARG A 169 -26.53 27.55 -5.44
CA ARG A 169 -26.63 29.02 -5.57
C ARG A 169 -25.98 29.59 -6.83
N LEU A 170 -25.25 28.79 -7.60
CA LEU A 170 -24.63 29.25 -8.85
C LEU A 170 -25.70 29.68 -9.86
N GLY A 171 -25.44 30.75 -10.60
CA GLY A 171 -26.44 31.39 -11.46
C GLY A 171 -27.04 30.49 -12.54
N TRP A 172 -26.33 29.43 -12.95
CA TRP A 172 -26.78 28.44 -13.93
C TRP A 172 -27.54 27.26 -13.32
N CYS A 173 -27.47 27.05 -12.00
CA CYS A 173 -28.09 25.91 -11.33
C CYS A 173 -29.57 26.20 -11.03
N ASN A 174 -30.44 25.20 -11.19
CA ASN A 174 -31.87 25.31 -10.86
C ASN A 174 -32.14 25.21 -9.34
N GLY A 175 -31.11 25.03 -8.52
CA GLY A 175 -31.20 24.89 -7.06
C GLY A 175 -31.32 23.44 -6.56
N ALA A 176 -31.48 22.46 -7.46
CA ALA A 176 -31.50 21.04 -7.14
C ALA A 176 -30.14 20.39 -7.47
N VAL A 177 -29.57 19.74 -6.45
CA VAL A 177 -28.31 19.00 -6.56
C VAL A 177 -28.59 17.52 -6.28
N GLY A 178 -28.06 16.64 -7.12
CA GLY A 178 -27.95 15.22 -6.83
C GLY A 178 -26.50 14.80 -6.62
N MET A 179 -26.30 13.59 -6.12
CA MET A 179 -24.99 12.94 -6.10
C MET A 179 -25.09 11.56 -6.74
N ALA A 180 -24.04 11.14 -7.44
CA ALA A 180 -23.97 9.84 -8.09
C ALA A 180 -22.52 9.37 -8.26
N GLY A 181 -22.35 8.06 -8.34
CA GLY A 181 -21.07 7.43 -8.65
C GLY A 181 -20.83 6.19 -7.79
N ASN A 182 -19.69 5.55 -8.05
CA ASN A 182 -19.30 4.28 -7.43
C ASN A 182 -18.30 4.45 -6.28
N SER A 183 -18.09 3.39 -5.50
CA SER A 183 -16.98 3.25 -4.54
C SER A 183 -16.76 4.53 -3.69
N ALA A 184 -15.71 5.34 -3.86
CA ALA A 184 -15.52 6.53 -3.03
C ALA A 184 -16.58 7.62 -3.27
N LEU A 185 -17.07 7.73 -4.51
CA LEU A 185 -18.20 8.60 -4.84
C LEU A 185 -19.52 8.07 -4.26
N ALA A 186 -19.67 6.76 -4.08
CA ALA A 186 -20.82 6.18 -3.40
C ALA A 186 -20.75 6.33 -1.88
N ILE A 187 -19.58 6.08 -1.28
CA ILE A 187 -19.37 6.18 0.17
C ILE A 187 -19.64 7.61 0.64
N SER A 188 -19.11 8.61 -0.05
CA SER A 188 -19.27 10.03 0.33
C SER A 188 -20.72 10.48 0.36
N GLN A 189 -21.57 9.94 -0.52
CA GLN A 189 -23.00 10.23 -0.56
C GLN A 189 -23.70 9.90 0.76
N TRP A 190 -23.35 8.78 1.40
CA TRP A 190 -23.95 8.41 2.67
C TRP A 190 -23.66 9.44 3.75
N PHE A 191 -22.39 9.85 3.85
CA PHE A 191 -21.94 10.82 4.85
C PHE A 191 -22.56 12.20 4.62
N VAL A 192 -22.52 12.70 3.38
CA VAL A 192 -23.11 14.00 3.03
C VAL A 192 -24.62 13.99 3.23
N ALA A 193 -25.32 12.95 2.78
CA ALA A 193 -26.78 12.85 2.92
C ALA A 193 -27.24 12.71 4.37
N ALA A 194 -26.43 12.13 5.26
CA ALA A 194 -26.72 12.06 6.69
C ALA A 194 -26.80 13.45 7.36
N LEU A 195 -26.19 14.48 6.75
CA LEU A 195 -26.31 15.87 7.18
C LEU A 195 -27.54 16.59 6.60
N ASN A 196 -28.28 15.95 5.69
CA ASN A 196 -29.48 16.47 5.01
C ASN A 196 -29.32 17.90 4.44
N PRO A 197 -28.37 18.15 3.51
CA PRO A 197 -28.27 19.43 2.82
C PRO A 197 -29.61 19.80 2.15
N PRO A 198 -30.19 20.98 2.39
CA PRO A 198 -31.49 21.36 1.84
C PRO A 198 -31.57 21.28 0.31
N SER A 199 -30.49 21.56 -0.40
CA SER A 199 -30.43 21.50 -1.87
C SER A 199 -30.08 20.12 -2.42
N LEU A 200 -29.68 19.15 -1.59
CA LEU A 200 -29.51 17.76 -2.01
C LEU A 200 -30.90 17.11 -2.16
N LYS A 201 -31.31 16.83 -3.40
CA LYS A 201 -32.66 16.32 -3.69
C LYS A 201 -32.72 14.82 -3.96
N ALA A 202 -31.60 14.20 -4.32
CA ALA A 202 -31.49 12.75 -4.51
C ALA A 202 -30.03 12.28 -4.44
N ILE A 203 -29.82 11.04 -4.00
CA ILE A 203 -28.54 10.35 -4.07
C ILE A 203 -28.68 9.05 -4.87
N ALA A 204 -27.65 8.70 -5.64
CA ALA A 204 -27.51 7.43 -6.33
C ALA A 204 -26.15 6.78 -6.01
N PRO A 205 -26.00 6.25 -4.79
CA PRO A 205 -24.79 5.56 -4.36
C PRO A 205 -24.77 4.14 -4.93
N TRP A 206 -23.81 3.91 -5.83
CA TRP A 206 -23.67 2.63 -6.52
C TRP A 206 -22.49 1.88 -5.96
N GLU A 207 -22.73 0.89 -5.10
CA GLU A 207 -21.67 0.19 -4.36
C GLU A 207 -20.80 1.11 -3.50
N GLY A 208 -21.33 1.53 -2.34
CA GLY A 208 -20.57 2.28 -1.35
C GLY A 208 -20.66 1.67 0.04
N MET A 209 -19.52 1.36 0.66
CA MET A 209 -19.46 0.93 2.06
C MET A 209 -19.91 2.03 3.03
N GLY A 210 -20.39 1.65 4.22
CA GLY A 210 -20.87 2.56 5.27
C GLY A 210 -20.06 2.53 6.58
N ASP A 211 -19.08 1.63 6.70
CA ASP A 211 -18.20 1.52 7.87
C ASP A 211 -16.80 1.12 7.40
N LEU A 212 -15.91 2.10 7.24
CA LEU A 212 -14.54 1.86 6.76
C LEU A 212 -13.78 0.87 7.64
N PHE A 213 -14.04 0.88 8.94
CA PHE A 213 -13.37 0.00 9.89
C PHE A 213 -13.84 -1.45 9.72
N ARG A 214 -15.15 -1.70 9.69
CA ARG A 214 -15.70 -3.08 9.64
C ARG A 214 -15.82 -3.66 8.24
N GLU A 215 -15.88 -2.83 7.21
CA GLU A 215 -16.19 -3.28 5.86
C GLU A 215 -14.93 -3.35 4.97
N GLN A 216 -13.91 -2.50 5.22
CA GLN A 216 -12.66 -2.50 4.43
C GLN A 216 -11.39 -2.77 5.26
N PHE A 217 -11.06 -1.89 6.21
CA PHE A 217 -9.69 -1.84 6.75
C PHE A 217 -9.45 -2.81 7.90
N VAL A 218 -10.46 -3.09 8.72
CA VAL A 218 -10.34 -3.88 9.96
C VAL A 218 -11.49 -4.87 10.08
N ARG A 219 -11.89 -5.45 8.95
CA ARG A 219 -13.04 -6.35 8.87
C ARG A 219 -12.86 -7.52 9.84
N GLY A 220 -13.81 -7.70 10.75
CA GLY A 220 -13.73 -8.71 11.80
C GLY A 220 -12.58 -8.53 12.80
N GLY A 221 -12.00 -7.33 12.94
CA GLY A 221 -10.82 -7.11 13.81
C GLY A 221 -9.47 -7.41 13.13
N ILE A 222 -9.47 -7.74 11.84
CA ILE A 222 -8.28 -8.12 11.07
C ILE A 222 -7.89 -6.96 10.13
N PHE A 223 -6.72 -6.36 10.36
CA PHE A 223 -6.25 -5.23 9.57
C PHE A 223 -5.75 -5.62 8.17
N SER A 224 -6.13 -4.85 7.16
CA SER A 224 -5.60 -4.91 5.80
C SER A 224 -5.67 -3.53 5.14
N MET A 225 -4.62 -3.15 4.41
CA MET A 225 -4.66 -1.95 3.56
C MET A 225 -5.54 -2.11 2.31
N SER A 226 -5.98 -3.35 2.01
CA SER A 226 -6.75 -3.65 0.81
C SER A 226 -6.09 -3.03 -0.43
N ASN A 227 -6.87 -2.43 -1.33
CA ASN A 227 -6.39 -1.69 -2.50
C ASN A 227 -5.99 -0.23 -2.21
N PHE A 228 -6.06 0.24 -0.97
CA PHE A 228 -5.96 1.67 -0.68
C PHE A 228 -4.56 2.24 -0.92
N ASP A 229 -3.49 1.46 -0.73
CA ASP A 229 -2.13 1.89 -1.08
C ASP A 229 -1.95 2.07 -2.59
N LEU A 230 -2.54 1.18 -3.39
CA LEU A 230 -2.54 1.31 -4.85
C LEU A 230 -3.31 2.56 -5.29
N ILE A 231 -4.52 2.76 -4.74
CA ILE A 231 -5.36 3.93 -5.00
C ILE A 231 -4.61 5.21 -4.62
N THR A 232 -3.98 5.23 -3.44
CA THR A 232 -3.19 6.38 -2.97
C THR A 232 -2.06 6.69 -3.95
N LYS A 233 -1.34 5.65 -4.40
CA LYS A 233 -0.20 5.81 -5.31
C LYS A 233 -0.61 6.26 -6.70
N GLU A 234 -1.70 5.72 -7.25
CA GLU A 234 -2.06 5.93 -8.65
C GLU A 234 -2.97 7.14 -8.86
N ILE A 235 -3.98 7.36 -8.00
CA ILE A 235 -5.02 8.36 -8.27
C ILE A 235 -5.14 9.48 -7.23
N ILE A 236 -4.90 9.22 -5.93
CA ILE A 236 -4.95 10.29 -4.93
C ILE A 236 -3.70 11.16 -5.07
N LYS A 237 -3.89 12.45 -5.35
CA LYS A 237 -2.81 13.41 -5.57
C LYS A 237 -3.14 14.73 -4.88
N GLY A 238 -2.13 15.40 -4.32
CA GLY A 238 -2.32 16.67 -3.63
C GLY A 238 -1.13 17.11 -2.77
N GLY A 239 -1.23 18.32 -2.22
CA GLY A 239 -0.16 19.04 -1.52
C GLY A 239 0.24 18.50 -0.14
N ALA A 240 -0.74 18.04 0.65
CA ALA A 240 -0.59 18.01 2.11
C ALA A 240 -0.73 16.62 2.77
N GLY A 241 -0.98 15.59 1.97
CA GLY A 241 -1.08 14.19 2.44
C GLY A 241 -2.51 13.68 2.62
N VAL A 242 -2.60 12.37 2.86
CA VAL A 242 -3.84 11.61 3.09
C VAL A 242 -3.75 10.87 4.41
N GLU A 243 -4.89 10.63 5.07
CA GLU A 243 -4.93 9.85 6.32
C GLU A 243 -4.18 8.50 6.18
N ASP A 244 -3.40 8.18 7.20
CA ASP A 244 -2.62 6.95 7.27
C ASP A 244 -3.32 5.92 8.16
N PHE A 245 -4.22 5.13 7.56
CA PHE A 245 -4.97 4.09 8.26
C PHE A 245 -4.09 3.02 8.92
N ALA A 246 -2.92 2.72 8.36
CA ALA A 246 -1.99 1.74 8.94
C ALA A 246 -1.37 2.28 10.23
N GLU A 247 -0.93 3.55 10.21
CA GLU A 247 -0.43 4.20 11.42
C GLU A 247 -1.54 4.41 12.45
N MET A 248 -2.75 4.76 12.02
CA MET A 248 -3.91 4.88 12.92
C MET A 248 -4.24 3.54 13.60
N TYR A 249 -4.24 2.42 12.84
CA TYR A 249 -4.42 1.09 13.41
C TYR A 249 -3.27 0.67 14.33
N ARG A 250 -2.01 0.95 13.95
CA ARG A 250 -0.83 0.63 14.77
C ARG A 250 -0.87 1.34 16.13
N ARG A 251 -1.37 2.58 16.16
CA ARG A 251 -1.56 3.35 17.41
C ARG A 251 -2.69 2.81 18.26
N CYS A 252 -3.81 2.43 17.62
CA CYS A 252 -4.98 1.93 18.30
C CYS A 252 -5.74 0.92 17.41
N PRO A 253 -5.55 -0.39 17.65
CA PRO A 253 -6.10 -1.45 16.80
C PRO A 253 -7.58 -1.75 17.09
N THR A 254 -8.18 -1.06 18.05
CA THR A 254 -9.59 -1.18 18.45
C THR A 254 -10.40 0.01 17.94
N ALA A 255 -11.72 -0.19 17.83
CA ALA A 255 -12.66 0.86 17.50
C ALA A 255 -12.60 1.99 18.54
N ASN A 256 -12.25 3.19 18.09
CA ASN A 256 -12.07 4.38 18.90
C ASN A 256 -12.81 5.56 18.26
N ALA A 257 -12.66 6.78 18.80
CA ALA A 257 -13.33 7.96 18.28
C ALA A 257 -13.02 8.25 16.79
N TYR A 258 -11.79 7.96 16.33
CA TYR A 258 -11.42 8.10 14.92
C TYR A 258 -12.16 7.10 14.04
N TRP A 259 -12.11 5.81 14.37
CA TRP A 259 -12.80 4.78 13.57
C TRP A 259 -14.33 4.93 13.60
N LYS A 260 -14.88 5.41 14.71
CA LYS A 260 -16.31 5.73 14.84
C LYS A 260 -16.74 6.90 13.95
N ASP A 261 -15.86 7.89 13.72
CA ASP A 261 -16.10 8.96 12.75
C ASP A 261 -16.17 8.43 11.31
N LYS A 262 -15.46 7.33 11.00
CA LYS A 262 -15.46 6.68 9.68
C LYS A 262 -16.61 5.69 9.47
N ARG A 263 -17.63 5.72 10.33
CA ARG A 263 -18.88 4.97 10.18
C ARG A 263 -20.05 5.94 10.08
N VAL A 264 -20.74 5.93 8.95
CA VAL A 264 -21.93 6.76 8.76
C VAL A 264 -23.12 6.21 9.56
N ASP A 265 -23.90 7.13 10.11
CA ASP A 265 -25.20 6.87 10.71
C ASP A 265 -26.30 7.05 9.65
N MET A 266 -26.61 5.97 8.93
CA MET A 266 -27.57 5.99 7.82
C MET A 266 -29.01 6.28 8.28
N THR A 267 -29.31 6.08 9.57
CA THR A 267 -30.62 6.39 10.16
C THR A 267 -30.96 7.89 10.12
N LYS A 268 -29.99 8.76 9.81
CA LYS A 268 -30.17 10.20 9.66
C LYS A 268 -30.50 10.64 8.24
N ILE A 269 -30.39 9.77 7.24
CA ILE A 269 -30.63 10.14 5.84
C ILE A 269 -32.15 10.32 5.60
N ARG A 270 -32.57 11.47 5.06
CA ARG A 270 -33.96 11.79 4.65
C ARG A 270 -34.05 12.19 3.17
N ILE A 271 -33.08 11.73 2.39
CA ILE A 271 -32.92 12.07 0.98
C ILE A 271 -33.35 10.84 0.14
N PRO A 272 -34.13 11.02 -0.94
CA PRO A 272 -34.43 9.94 -1.87
C PRO A 272 -33.16 9.25 -2.38
N ALA A 273 -33.15 7.91 -2.35
CA ALA A 273 -31.95 7.12 -2.62
C ALA A 273 -32.20 6.05 -3.67
N PHE A 274 -31.38 6.00 -4.71
CA PHE A 274 -31.34 4.88 -5.64
C PHE A 274 -30.05 4.07 -5.42
N ILE A 275 -30.19 2.99 -4.66
CA ILE A 275 -29.09 2.19 -4.10
C ILE A 275 -28.76 1.06 -5.06
N PHE A 276 -27.48 0.93 -5.41
CA PHE A 276 -26.96 -0.27 -6.06
C PHE A 276 -26.06 -1.08 -5.13
N GLY A 277 -26.12 -2.39 -5.24
CA GLY A 277 -25.23 -3.32 -4.56
C GLY A 277 -24.98 -4.57 -5.41
N SER A 278 -24.03 -5.40 -5.00
CA SER A 278 -23.78 -6.69 -5.64
C SER A 278 -23.10 -7.65 -4.66
N ASP A 279 -23.16 -8.94 -4.99
CA ASP A 279 -22.37 -9.97 -4.28
C ASP A 279 -20.93 -10.04 -4.76
N VAL A 280 -20.65 -9.49 -5.94
CA VAL A 280 -19.33 -9.55 -6.58
C VAL A 280 -18.35 -8.53 -6.01
N SER A 281 -18.84 -7.57 -5.21
CA SER A 281 -18.03 -6.58 -4.50
C SER A 281 -17.35 -7.17 -3.26
N GLY A 282 -16.02 -7.07 -3.19
CA GLY A 282 -15.25 -7.48 -2.02
C GLY A 282 -15.20 -6.43 -0.90
N ILE A 283 -15.78 -5.25 -1.11
CA ILE A 283 -15.62 -4.08 -0.24
C ILE A 283 -16.96 -3.42 0.10
N HIS A 284 -17.90 -3.31 -0.86
CA HIS A 284 -19.04 -2.40 -0.73
C HIS A 284 -20.38 -3.07 -0.41
N THR A 285 -20.50 -4.38 -0.61
CA THR A 285 -21.76 -5.15 -0.48
C THR A 285 -22.56 -4.79 0.77
N MET A 286 -21.91 -4.79 1.95
CA MET A 286 -22.62 -4.58 3.20
C MET A 286 -23.04 -3.12 3.43
N GLY A 287 -22.38 -2.15 2.81
CA GLY A 287 -22.83 -0.76 2.86
C GLY A 287 -24.16 -0.56 2.16
N SER A 288 -24.34 -1.16 0.98
CA SER A 288 -25.62 -1.13 0.26
C SER A 288 -26.73 -1.86 1.00
N VAL A 289 -26.43 -3.02 1.62
CA VAL A 289 -27.36 -3.73 2.51
C VAL A 289 -27.77 -2.85 3.69
N ARG A 290 -26.80 -2.28 4.40
CA ARG A 290 -27.07 -1.39 5.54
C ARG A 290 -27.89 -0.18 5.14
N ALA A 291 -27.62 0.42 3.99
CA ALA A 291 -28.39 1.56 3.50
C ALA A 291 -29.86 1.20 3.29
N TRP A 292 -30.16 0.02 2.72
CA TRP A 292 -31.53 -0.46 2.60
C TRP A 292 -32.19 -0.65 3.98
N LEU A 293 -31.50 -1.25 4.94
CA LEU A 293 -32.06 -1.58 6.26
C LEU A 293 -32.18 -0.36 7.20
N GLU A 294 -31.23 0.57 7.14
CA GLU A 294 -31.08 1.65 8.13
C GLU A 294 -31.70 2.98 7.67
N ILE A 295 -31.78 3.28 6.36
CA ILE A 295 -32.35 4.54 5.87
C ILE A 295 -33.86 4.54 6.11
N PRO A 296 -34.42 5.52 6.85
CA PRO A 296 -35.84 5.54 7.18
C PRO A 296 -36.71 6.23 6.12
N ASP A 297 -36.12 6.86 5.09
CA ASP A 297 -36.90 7.45 4.01
C ASP A 297 -37.43 6.36 3.07
N GLU A 298 -38.75 6.29 2.93
CA GLU A 298 -39.41 5.32 2.04
C GLU A 298 -39.16 5.58 0.55
N ARG A 299 -38.63 6.75 0.17
CA ARG A 299 -38.23 7.07 -1.21
C ARG A 299 -36.84 6.50 -1.52
N LYS A 300 -36.65 5.22 -1.18
CA LYS A 300 -35.48 4.43 -1.52
C LYS A 300 -35.84 3.29 -2.48
N TRP A 301 -34.92 2.93 -3.34
CA TRP A 301 -34.99 1.78 -4.24
C TRP A 301 -33.67 1.04 -4.21
N LEU A 302 -33.71 -0.28 -4.25
CA LEU A 302 -32.54 -1.16 -4.27
C LEU A 302 -32.51 -1.96 -5.56
N LYS A 303 -31.41 -1.83 -6.30
CA LYS A 303 -31.10 -2.65 -7.46
C LYS A 303 -29.81 -3.41 -7.18
N TRP A 304 -29.91 -4.74 -7.08
CA TRP A 304 -28.76 -5.62 -6.97
C TRP A 304 -28.28 -5.94 -8.38
N SER A 305 -26.97 -5.83 -8.66
CA SER A 305 -26.37 -6.11 -9.97
C SER A 305 -25.60 -7.44 -9.95
N PRO A 306 -25.54 -8.17 -11.09
CA PRO A 306 -24.70 -9.36 -11.22
C PRO A 306 -23.28 -9.04 -11.71
N TYR A 307 -23.00 -7.76 -12.00
CA TYR A 307 -21.79 -7.31 -12.67
C TYR A 307 -20.89 -6.48 -11.77
N GLN A 308 -19.62 -6.35 -12.17
CA GLN A 308 -18.66 -5.48 -11.53
C GLN A 308 -19.07 -4.01 -11.67
N GLU A 309 -18.88 -3.23 -10.60
CA GLU A 309 -19.41 -1.87 -10.46
C GLU A 309 -19.08 -0.91 -11.63
N TRP A 310 -17.83 -0.90 -12.15
CA TRP A 310 -17.44 0.03 -13.22
C TRP A 310 -18.04 -0.40 -14.56
N PHE A 311 -18.17 -1.70 -14.80
CA PHE A 311 -18.89 -2.21 -15.97
C PHE A 311 -20.38 -1.83 -15.90
N GLU A 312 -21.01 -2.00 -14.74
CA GLU A 312 -22.39 -1.57 -14.51
C GLU A 312 -22.58 -0.07 -14.77
N LEU A 313 -21.67 0.77 -14.24
CA LEU A 313 -21.76 2.22 -14.39
C LEU A 313 -21.51 2.69 -15.83
N TYR A 314 -20.55 2.11 -16.54
CA TYR A 314 -20.10 2.66 -17.82
C TYR A 314 -20.69 1.96 -19.04
N SER A 315 -20.81 0.63 -18.97
CA SER A 315 -21.13 -0.20 -20.13
C SER A 315 -22.59 -0.69 -20.14
N VAL A 316 -23.27 -0.78 -18.98
CA VAL A 316 -24.70 -1.12 -18.93
C VAL A 316 -25.54 0.12 -19.19
N HIS A 317 -26.08 0.22 -20.40
CA HIS A 317 -26.77 1.42 -20.89
C HIS A 317 -28.13 1.60 -20.21
N GLU A 318 -28.84 0.51 -19.99
CA GLU A 318 -30.14 0.45 -19.34
C GLU A 318 -30.08 1.01 -17.92
N SER A 319 -29.03 0.69 -17.15
CA SER A 319 -28.85 1.20 -15.80
C SER A 319 -28.59 2.71 -15.77
N ASN A 320 -27.90 3.26 -16.77
CA ASN A 320 -27.74 4.71 -16.92
C ASN A 320 -29.05 5.42 -17.30
N GLU A 321 -29.82 4.85 -18.22
CA GLU A 321 -31.11 5.40 -18.62
C GLU A 321 -32.09 5.39 -17.46
N GLU A 322 -32.10 4.31 -16.68
CA GLU A 322 -32.89 4.20 -15.47
C GLU A 322 -32.50 5.25 -14.41
N LEU A 323 -31.20 5.46 -14.20
CA LEU A 323 -30.71 6.53 -13.33
C LEU A 323 -31.17 7.92 -13.79
N ALA A 324 -31.23 8.16 -15.11
CA ALA A 324 -31.72 9.42 -15.65
C ALA A 324 -33.22 9.61 -15.36
N VAL A 325 -34.04 8.56 -15.43
CA VAL A 325 -35.46 8.62 -15.04
C VAL A 325 -35.60 8.97 -13.56
N PHE A 326 -34.81 8.34 -12.69
CA PHE A 326 -34.78 8.70 -11.26
C PHE A 326 -34.42 10.18 -11.02
N PHE A 327 -33.36 10.68 -11.67
CA PHE A 327 -32.97 12.07 -11.51
C PHE A 327 -33.91 13.07 -12.18
N ASP A 328 -34.55 12.73 -13.28
CA ASP A 328 -35.57 13.60 -13.89
C ASP A 328 -36.73 13.80 -12.91
N ARG A 329 -37.08 12.76 -12.15
CA ARG A 329 -38.11 12.85 -11.11
C ARG A 329 -37.72 13.80 -9.98
N TYR A 330 -36.53 13.63 -9.40
CA TYR A 330 -36.15 14.32 -8.16
C TYR A 330 -35.37 15.62 -8.35
N LEU A 331 -34.65 15.79 -9.46
CA LEU A 331 -33.82 16.97 -9.73
C LEU A 331 -34.48 17.94 -10.72
N LYS A 332 -35.35 17.46 -11.61
CA LYS A 332 -36.13 18.29 -12.53
C LYS A 332 -37.62 18.41 -12.15
N GLY A 333 -38.11 17.56 -11.24
CA GLY A 333 -39.52 17.56 -10.84
C GLY A 333 -40.46 16.97 -11.90
N VAL A 334 -39.96 16.15 -12.82
CA VAL A 334 -40.77 15.54 -13.88
C VAL A 334 -41.61 14.40 -13.29
N GLU A 335 -42.92 14.44 -13.48
CA GLU A 335 -43.84 13.36 -13.09
C GLU A 335 -43.78 12.22 -14.12
N ASN A 336 -42.73 11.41 -14.06
CA ASN A 336 -42.47 10.30 -14.99
C ASN A 336 -42.92 8.92 -14.47
N GLY A 337 -43.49 8.86 -13.26
CA GLY A 337 -44.00 7.63 -12.66
C GLY A 337 -42.93 6.70 -12.07
N TRP A 338 -41.72 7.20 -11.82
CA TRP A 338 -40.63 6.47 -11.15
C TRP A 338 -41.07 5.74 -9.87
N GLU A 339 -42.02 6.31 -9.13
CA GLU A 339 -42.51 5.71 -7.89
C GLU A 339 -43.19 4.34 -8.08
N LYS A 340 -43.57 3.99 -9.32
CA LYS A 340 -44.10 2.67 -9.68
C LYS A 340 -43.01 1.61 -9.89
N THR A 341 -41.74 2.01 -10.00
CA THR A 341 -40.61 1.08 -10.12
C THR A 341 -40.57 0.19 -8.87
N PRO A 342 -40.46 -1.15 -9.04
CA PRO A 342 -40.36 -2.06 -7.90
C PRO A 342 -39.22 -1.67 -6.96
N LYS A 343 -39.51 -1.75 -5.66
CA LYS A 343 -38.64 -1.25 -4.60
C LYS A 343 -37.34 -2.03 -4.46
N VAL A 344 -37.43 -3.35 -4.62
CA VAL A 344 -36.28 -4.27 -4.55
C VAL A 344 -36.25 -5.10 -5.81
N ARG A 345 -35.16 -4.96 -6.58
CA ARG A 345 -34.88 -5.77 -7.77
C ARG A 345 -33.51 -6.38 -7.62
N TRP A 346 -33.40 -7.68 -7.89
CA TRP A 346 -32.29 -8.48 -7.42
C TRP A 346 -31.75 -9.40 -8.49
N SER A 347 -30.43 -9.58 -8.53
CA SER A 347 -29.78 -10.59 -9.37
C SER A 347 -29.42 -11.83 -8.57
N ILE A 348 -29.64 -13.00 -9.17
CA ILE A 348 -29.34 -14.31 -8.58
C ILE A 348 -28.18 -14.95 -9.34
N LEU A 349 -27.08 -15.20 -8.65
CA LEU A 349 -25.92 -15.84 -9.25
C LEU A 349 -26.19 -17.33 -9.46
N GLN A 350 -25.80 -17.86 -10.62
CA GLN A 350 -25.89 -19.29 -10.92
C GLN A 350 -24.53 -20.00 -10.83
N PHE A 351 -23.43 -19.24 -10.82
CA PHE A 351 -22.04 -19.72 -10.90
C PHE A 351 -21.76 -20.60 -12.14
N GLY A 352 -20.48 -20.89 -12.35
CA GLY A 352 -20.00 -21.51 -13.58
C GLY A 352 -20.18 -20.57 -14.77
N ASP A 353 -20.29 -21.14 -15.97
CA ASP A 353 -20.50 -20.37 -17.21
C ASP A 353 -21.98 -19.99 -17.43
N THR A 354 -22.79 -20.04 -16.38
CA THR A 354 -24.23 -19.78 -16.44
C THR A 354 -24.52 -18.32 -16.11
N LYS A 355 -25.29 -17.65 -16.99
CA LYS A 355 -25.70 -16.26 -16.78
C LYS A 355 -26.53 -16.10 -15.51
N ALA A 356 -26.28 -15.04 -14.75
CA ALA A 356 -27.11 -14.68 -13.60
C ALA A 356 -28.57 -14.39 -14.03
N ILE A 357 -29.52 -14.70 -13.16
CA ILE A 357 -30.92 -14.33 -13.35
C ILE A 357 -31.07 -12.92 -12.82
N ASP A 358 -31.27 -11.95 -13.72
CA ASP A 358 -31.28 -10.53 -13.37
C ASP A 358 -32.71 -9.96 -13.23
N ASP A 359 -32.82 -8.82 -12.57
CA ASP A 359 -34.05 -8.03 -12.37
C ASP A 359 -35.23 -8.81 -11.74
N VAL A 360 -34.92 -9.74 -10.82
CA VAL A 360 -35.93 -10.45 -10.04
C VAL A 360 -36.56 -9.49 -9.03
N VAL A 361 -37.86 -9.23 -9.18
CA VAL A 361 -38.61 -8.39 -8.24
C VAL A 361 -38.82 -9.14 -6.92
N LEU A 362 -38.36 -8.55 -5.82
CA LEU A 362 -38.59 -9.03 -4.46
C LEU A 362 -39.59 -8.12 -3.75
N GLU A 363 -40.34 -8.69 -2.79
CA GLU A 363 -41.25 -7.93 -1.93
C GLU A 363 -40.49 -6.94 -1.05
N ASP A 364 -39.42 -7.41 -0.41
CA ASP A 364 -38.49 -6.63 0.40
C ASP A 364 -37.15 -7.38 0.51
N TYR A 365 -36.17 -6.74 1.16
CA TYR A 365 -34.92 -7.34 1.59
C TYR A 365 -34.65 -7.08 3.09
N PRO A 366 -34.34 -8.12 3.90
CA PRO A 366 -34.32 -9.54 3.54
C PRO A 366 -35.71 -10.02 3.08
N VAL A 367 -35.75 -11.08 2.28
CA VAL A 367 -37.01 -11.56 1.70
C VAL A 367 -37.95 -12.00 2.83
N PRO A 368 -39.19 -11.45 2.94
CA PRO A 368 -40.04 -11.68 4.11
C PRO A 368 -40.35 -13.16 4.42
N ASN A 369 -40.47 -13.99 3.37
CA ASN A 369 -40.77 -15.42 3.49
C ASN A 369 -39.51 -16.30 3.52
N THR A 370 -38.37 -15.77 4.00
CA THR A 370 -37.11 -16.54 4.08
C THR A 370 -37.23 -17.63 5.14
N GLU A 371 -37.02 -18.88 4.74
CA GLU A 371 -36.93 -20.02 5.66
C GLU A 371 -35.49 -20.16 6.16
N TYR A 372 -35.22 -19.69 7.38
CA TYR A 372 -33.93 -19.88 8.01
C TYR A 372 -33.77 -21.33 8.50
N ARG A 373 -32.71 -21.99 8.03
CA ARG A 373 -32.39 -23.37 8.39
C ARG A 373 -31.04 -23.46 9.09
N ASP A 374 -31.01 -24.13 10.23
CA ASP A 374 -29.77 -24.46 10.92
C ASP A 374 -29.11 -25.68 10.26
N MET A 375 -27.86 -25.50 9.84
CA MET A 375 -27.07 -26.52 9.18
C MET A 375 -25.83 -26.82 10.02
N TYR A 376 -25.85 -27.96 10.71
CA TYR A 376 -24.84 -28.35 11.70
C TYR A 376 -23.61 -28.98 11.03
N LEU A 377 -22.42 -28.54 11.44
CA LEU A 377 -21.13 -29.03 10.98
C LEU A 377 -20.90 -30.47 11.47
N GLN A 378 -20.73 -31.43 10.54
CA GLN A 378 -20.55 -32.86 10.85
C GLN A 378 -19.09 -33.29 10.65
N SER A 379 -18.63 -34.25 11.46
CA SER A 379 -17.25 -34.79 11.44
C SER A 379 -16.81 -35.33 10.07
N GLY A 380 -17.76 -35.87 9.30
CA GLY A 380 -17.54 -36.37 7.94
C GLY A 380 -17.31 -35.27 6.88
N GLY A 381 -17.23 -34.00 7.24
CA GLY A 381 -17.11 -32.88 6.28
C GLY A 381 -18.42 -32.62 5.53
N LYS A 382 -19.54 -32.79 6.22
CA LYS A 382 -20.88 -32.53 5.70
C LYS A 382 -21.62 -31.54 6.60
N LEU A 383 -22.63 -30.88 6.05
CA LEU A 383 -23.62 -30.16 6.82
C LEU A 383 -24.86 -31.05 6.99
N GLY A 384 -25.38 -31.15 8.20
CA GLY A 384 -26.58 -31.92 8.54
C GLY A 384 -27.69 -31.05 9.12
N SER A 385 -28.94 -31.50 9.02
CA SER A 385 -30.09 -30.79 9.61
C SER A 385 -30.25 -31.01 11.11
N GLU A 386 -29.51 -31.97 11.67
CA GLU A 386 -29.58 -32.33 13.10
C GLU A 386 -28.21 -32.15 13.76
N PRO A 387 -28.17 -31.72 15.04
CA PRO A 387 -26.93 -31.64 15.80
C PRO A 387 -26.32 -33.02 15.99
N HIS A 388 -24.98 -33.11 15.92
CA HIS A 388 -24.28 -34.36 16.17
C HIS A 388 -24.37 -34.73 17.67
N LYS A 389 -24.61 -36.00 17.97
CA LYS A 389 -24.82 -36.47 19.36
C LYS A 389 -23.53 -36.50 20.19
N GLU A 390 -22.39 -36.63 19.53
CA GLU A 390 -21.06 -36.69 20.16
C GLU A 390 -20.18 -35.55 19.68
N ALA A 391 -19.31 -35.03 20.55
CA ALA A 391 -18.35 -33.99 20.15
C ALA A 391 -17.32 -34.57 19.18
N ALA A 392 -17.03 -33.83 18.11
CA ALA A 392 -16.00 -34.17 17.13
C ALA A 392 -15.18 -32.94 16.76
N VAL A 393 -13.92 -33.15 16.38
CA VAL A 393 -12.97 -32.09 16.04
C VAL A 393 -12.51 -32.25 14.59
N ARG A 394 -12.40 -31.12 13.89
CA ARG A 394 -11.82 -30.99 12.56
C ARG A 394 -10.72 -29.94 12.64
N GLU A 395 -9.54 -30.28 12.15
CA GLU A 395 -8.34 -29.43 12.23
C GLU A 395 -7.94 -28.94 10.83
N TYR A 396 -7.35 -27.75 10.78
CA TYR A 396 -6.65 -27.23 9.61
C TYR A 396 -5.41 -26.46 10.08
N ASP A 397 -4.40 -26.39 9.23
CA ASP A 397 -3.16 -25.64 9.47
C ASP A 397 -3.35 -24.20 9.01
N SER A 398 -3.37 -23.25 9.95
CA SER A 398 -3.60 -21.84 9.63
C SER A 398 -2.44 -21.18 8.86
N GLU A 399 -1.24 -21.76 8.88
CA GLU A 399 -0.06 -21.24 8.19
C GLU A 399 0.10 -21.82 6.78
N LYS A 400 -0.55 -22.96 6.50
CA LYS A 400 -0.49 -23.63 5.20
C LYS A 400 -1.60 -23.18 4.26
N PHE A 401 -1.21 -22.57 3.15
CA PHE A 401 -2.13 -22.22 2.05
C PHE A 401 -2.92 -23.46 1.56
N GLY A 402 -4.23 -23.29 1.35
CA GLY A 402 -5.13 -24.37 0.96
C GLY A 402 -5.50 -25.37 2.05
N SER A 403 -4.96 -25.27 3.28
CA SER A 403 -5.42 -26.08 4.41
C SER A 403 -6.71 -25.50 4.98
N VAL A 404 -7.79 -26.28 4.89
CA VAL A 404 -9.16 -25.84 5.17
C VAL A 404 -9.98 -26.98 5.77
N ALA A 405 -10.95 -26.64 6.62
CA ALA A 405 -12.02 -27.53 7.02
C ALA A 405 -13.26 -27.25 6.13
N GLU A 406 -13.67 -28.22 5.32
CA GLU A 406 -14.81 -28.08 4.40
C GLU A 406 -16.02 -28.90 4.85
N PHE A 407 -17.20 -28.35 4.59
CA PHE A 407 -18.49 -28.95 4.90
C PHE A 407 -19.45 -28.75 3.74
N ASP A 408 -19.94 -29.85 3.17
CA ASP A 408 -20.86 -29.81 2.01
C ASP A 408 -22.28 -30.19 2.41
N TYR A 409 -23.27 -29.50 1.83
CA TYR A 409 -24.66 -29.96 1.74
C TYR A 409 -25.06 -30.05 0.28
N THR A 410 -25.48 -31.24 -0.15
CA THR A 410 -25.95 -31.48 -1.52
C THR A 410 -27.46 -31.39 -1.57
N PHE A 411 -27.98 -30.53 -2.44
CA PHE A 411 -29.42 -30.32 -2.56
C PHE A 411 -30.07 -31.46 -3.35
N THR A 412 -31.16 -32.00 -2.81
CA THR A 412 -31.98 -33.04 -3.46
C THR A 412 -33.11 -32.47 -4.32
N GLU A 413 -33.36 -31.17 -4.19
CA GLU A 413 -34.31 -30.38 -4.97
C GLU A 413 -33.67 -29.05 -5.38
N ARG A 414 -34.27 -28.31 -6.32
CA ARG A 414 -33.76 -26.98 -6.66
C ARG A 414 -33.92 -26.06 -5.45
N ALA A 415 -32.88 -25.29 -5.14
CA ALA A 415 -32.86 -24.42 -3.97
C ALA A 415 -32.28 -23.05 -4.29
N ARG A 416 -32.69 -22.04 -3.51
CA ARG A 416 -32.14 -20.69 -3.57
C ARG A 416 -31.65 -20.28 -2.18
N LEU A 417 -30.41 -19.84 -2.10
CA LEU A 417 -29.86 -19.21 -0.91
C LEU A 417 -29.76 -17.70 -1.17
N LEU A 418 -30.61 -16.92 -0.51
CA LEU A 418 -30.66 -15.47 -0.64
C LEU A 418 -30.75 -14.82 0.74
N GLY A 419 -29.82 -13.93 1.06
CA GLY A 419 -29.83 -13.14 2.30
C GLY A 419 -28.52 -13.19 3.07
N LEU A 420 -28.59 -12.94 4.37
CA LEU A 420 -27.45 -12.86 5.29
C LEU A 420 -27.25 -14.18 6.04
N PRO A 421 -26.17 -14.95 5.78
CA PRO A 421 -25.84 -16.14 6.54
C PRO A 421 -25.00 -15.80 7.80
N LYS A 422 -25.09 -16.68 8.80
CA LYS A 422 -24.25 -16.65 10.01
C LYS A 422 -23.53 -17.98 10.16
N ALA A 423 -22.25 -17.95 10.53
CA ALA A 423 -21.52 -19.13 10.97
C ALA A 423 -21.34 -19.09 12.49
N GLU A 424 -21.80 -20.13 13.19
CA GLU A 424 -21.51 -20.35 14.60
C GLU A 424 -20.42 -21.43 14.74
N LEU A 425 -19.23 -21.04 15.16
CA LEU A 425 -18.05 -21.92 15.23
C LEU A 425 -17.55 -22.03 16.68
N TYR A 426 -17.25 -23.25 17.11
CA TYR A 426 -16.58 -23.53 18.38
C TYR A 426 -15.12 -23.86 18.06
N MET A 427 -14.21 -22.96 18.41
CA MET A 427 -12.82 -23.02 17.93
C MET A 427 -11.82 -22.87 19.06
N SER A 428 -10.65 -23.51 18.93
CA SER A 428 -9.50 -23.35 19.81
C SER A 428 -8.22 -23.28 18.98
N CYS A 429 -7.16 -22.70 19.55
CA CYS A 429 -5.81 -22.74 18.99
C CYS A 429 -4.83 -23.19 20.08
N PRO A 430 -4.12 -24.32 19.94
CA PRO A 430 -3.22 -24.81 21.00
C PRO A 430 -1.92 -24.01 21.12
N GLU A 431 -1.52 -23.28 20.07
CA GLU A 431 -0.21 -22.62 19.98
C GLU A 431 -0.26 -21.12 20.30
N ASN A 432 -1.40 -20.47 20.12
CA ASN A 432 -1.53 -19.01 20.22
C ASN A 432 -2.74 -18.61 21.07
N ASP A 433 -2.71 -17.37 21.57
CA ASP A 433 -3.74 -16.80 22.43
C ASP A 433 -4.84 -16.01 21.67
N ASP A 434 -4.87 -16.16 20.35
CA ASP A 434 -5.79 -15.52 19.44
C ASP A 434 -5.85 -16.29 18.10
N LEU A 435 -6.91 -16.10 17.34
CA LEU A 435 -7.09 -16.74 16.04
C LEU A 435 -7.84 -15.84 15.06
N CYS A 436 -7.34 -15.78 13.82
CA CYS A 436 -8.02 -15.12 12.71
C CYS A 436 -8.78 -16.17 11.90
N VAL A 437 -10.10 -16.10 11.94
CA VAL A 437 -10.99 -17.07 11.32
C VAL A 437 -11.61 -16.49 10.07
N PHE A 438 -11.58 -17.26 8.99
CA PHE A 438 -12.17 -16.92 7.71
C PHE A 438 -13.12 -18.04 7.31
N VAL A 439 -14.31 -17.66 6.88
CA VAL A 439 -15.38 -18.53 6.40
C VAL A 439 -15.75 -18.09 5.01
N ILE A 440 -15.94 -19.03 4.09
CA ILE A 440 -16.54 -18.76 2.77
C ILE A 440 -17.72 -19.69 2.53
N VAL A 441 -18.73 -19.18 1.83
CA VAL A 441 -19.83 -19.95 1.27
C VAL A 441 -19.66 -20.00 -0.23
N ARG A 442 -19.47 -21.20 -0.78
CA ARG A 442 -19.22 -21.45 -2.21
C ARG A 442 -20.25 -22.41 -2.79
N LYS A 443 -20.32 -22.45 -4.10
CA LYS A 443 -21.08 -23.44 -4.85
C LYS A 443 -20.17 -24.50 -5.45
N LYS A 444 -20.56 -25.78 -5.35
CA LYS A 444 -19.95 -26.91 -6.04
C LYS A 444 -20.95 -27.49 -7.04
N ASP A 445 -20.46 -27.91 -8.21
CA ASP A 445 -21.27 -28.67 -9.16
C ASP A 445 -21.52 -30.12 -8.69
N LYS A 446 -22.20 -30.90 -9.53
CA LYS A 446 -22.59 -32.30 -9.26
C LYS A 446 -21.40 -33.24 -9.13
N ASP A 447 -20.25 -32.88 -9.70
CA ASP A 447 -19.00 -33.64 -9.64
C ASP A 447 -18.12 -33.19 -8.47
N GLY A 448 -18.57 -32.20 -7.69
CA GLY A 448 -17.87 -31.66 -6.53
C GLY A 448 -16.82 -30.60 -6.87
N LYS A 449 -16.75 -30.12 -8.12
CA LYS A 449 -15.87 -29.01 -8.51
C LYS A 449 -16.42 -27.71 -7.95
N VAL A 450 -15.56 -26.95 -7.26
CA VAL A 450 -15.89 -25.60 -6.79
C VAL A 450 -16.04 -24.67 -7.99
N LEU A 451 -17.19 -24.01 -8.08
CA LEU A 451 -17.51 -23.07 -9.15
C LEU A 451 -17.15 -21.64 -8.75
N MET A 452 -16.96 -20.80 -9.77
CA MET A 452 -16.80 -19.34 -9.64
C MET A 452 -17.86 -18.66 -10.49
N HIS A 453 -18.15 -17.40 -10.23
CA HIS A 453 -19.00 -16.54 -11.04
C HIS A 453 -18.15 -15.53 -11.80
N LEU A 454 -18.47 -15.29 -13.07
CA LEU A 454 -17.82 -14.27 -13.90
C LEU A 454 -18.53 -12.92 -13.68
N ASN A 455 -17.79 -11.91 -13.22
CA ASN A 455 -18.37 -10.61 -12.86
C ASN A 455 -18.74 -9.73 -14.07
N PHE A 456 -18.72 -10.30 -15.27
CA PHE A 456 -19.03 -9.65 -16.54
C PHE A 456 -19.87 -10.60 -17.40
N PRO A 457 -20.71 -10.07 -18.31
CA PRO A 457 -21.33 -10.90 -19.33
C PRO A 457 -20.24 -11.52 -20.22
N VAL A 458 -20.37 -12.82 -20.54
CA VAL A 458 -19.34 -13.59 -21.29
C VAL A 458 -19.00 -12.90 -22.61
N GLU A 459 -20.00 -12.34 -23.29
CA GLU A 459 -19.89 -11.60 -24.54
C GLU A 459 -19.01 -10.33 -24.47
N ALA A 460 -18.80 -9.76 -23.27
CA ALA A 460 -17.90 -8.63 -23.05
C ALA A 460 -16.47 -9.05 -22.67
N THR A 461 -16.23 -10.34 -22.46
CA THR A 461 -14.93 -10.85 -22.03
C THR A 461 -14.10 -11.39 -23.20
N PRO A 462 -12.76 -11.47 -23.07
CA PRO A 462 -11.90 -12.04 -24.11
C PRO A 462 -11.89 -13.58 -24.12
N VAL A 463 -12.64 -14.22 -23.22
CA VAL A 463 -12.71 -15.68 -23.05
C VAL A 463 -14.14 -16.16 -23.30
N LYS A 464 -14.33 -17.46 -23.56
CA LYS A 464 -15.66 -18.03 -23.78
C LYS A 464 -16.22 -18.72 -22.53
N CYS A 465 -15.35 -19.10 -21.60
CA CYS A 465 -15.71 -19.70 -20.34
C CYS A 465 -14.67 -19.40 -19.26
N ILE A 466 -15.05 -19.63 -18.00
CA ILE A 466 -14.21 -19.40 -16.82
C ILE A 466 -12.98 -20.31 -16.82
N ASP A 467 -13.10 -21.53 -17.33
CA ASP A 467 -12.00 -22.50 -17.37
C ASP A 467 -10.86 -22.07 -18.32
N GLU A 468 -11.16 -21.24 -19.33
CA GLU A 468 -10.15 -20.65 -20.23
C GLU A 468 -9.32 -19.53 -19.57
N ILE A 469 -9.76 -18.99 -18.42
CA ILE A 469 -9.08 -17.88 -17.75
C ILE A 469 -7.75 -18.38 -17.15
N PRO A 470 -6.59 -17.86 -17.60
CA PRO A 470 -5.31 -18.20 -17.03
C PRO A 470 -5.27 -17.88 -15.54
N GLU A 471 -4.64 -18.74 -14.72
CA GLU A 471 -4.59 -18.56 -13.27
C GLU A 471 -4.07 -17.16 -12.85
N LYS A 472 -3.12 -16.60 -13.60
CA LYS A 472 -2.58 -15.24 -13.38
C LYS A 472 -3.58 -14.11 -13.62
N GLN A 473 -4.66 -14.36 -14.36
CA GLN A 473 -5.73 -13.40 -14.65
C GLN A 473 -6.98 -13.64 -13.79
N ARG A 474 -6.98 -14.64 -12.90
CA ARG A 474 -8.09 -14.88 -11.97
C ARG A 474 -7.97 -13.92 -10.78
N ALA A 475 -8.59 -12.75 -10.90
CA ALA A 475 -8.61 -11.70 -9.89
C ALA A 475 -10.02 -11.51 -9.31
N SER A 476 -10.12 -10.86 -8.15
CA SER A 476 -11.40 -10.59 -7.50
C SER A 476 -12.31 -9.65 -8.28
N LEU A 477 -11.74 -8.81 -9.16
CA LEU A 477 -12.51 -7.90 -10.00
C LEU A 477 -13.25 -8.62 -11.14
N ASN A 478 -12.71 -9.72 -11.67
CA ASN A 478 -13.35 -10.46 -12.76
C ASN A 478 -14.02 -11.77 -12.32
N LEU A 479 -13.68 -12.31 -11.15
CA LEU A 479 -14.26 -13.54 -10.62
C LEU A 479 -14.71 -13.40 -9.17
N HIS A 480 -15.91 -13.87 -8.90
CA HIS A 480 -16.46 -14.04 -7.55
C HIS A 480 -16.43 -15.52 -7.16
N GLN A 481 -15.79 -15.84 -6.02
CA GLN A 481 -15.63 -17.23 -5.54
C GLN A 481 -16.71 -17.65 -4.55
N GLY A 482 -17.46 -16.70 -4.00
CA GLY A 482 -18.40 -16.92 -2.89
C GLY A 482 -18.30 -15.83 -1.83
N SER A 483 -19.35 -15.70 -1.03
CA SER A 483 -19.41 -14.70 0.04
C SER A 483 -18.59 -15.12 1.24
N VAL A 484 -17.89 -14.15 1.83
CA VAL A 484 -16.95 -14.39 2.93
C VAL A 484 -17.45 -13.80 4.24
N GLY A 485 -17.02 -14.38 5.35
CA GLY A 485 -17.12 -13.87 6.71
C GLY A 485 -15.77 -14.01 7.39
N GLN A 486 -15.40 -13.08 8.27
CA GLN A 486 -14.13 -13.18 8.99
C GLN A 486 -14.23 -12.54 10.37
N LEU A 487 -13.48 -13.09 11.32
CA LEU A 487 -13.43 -12.61 12.70
C LEU A 487 -12.09 -13.00 13.35
N ARG A 488 -11.45 -12.05 14.02
CA ARG A 488 -10.40 -12.29 15.01
C ARG A 488 -11.07 -12.63 16.33
N ALA A 489 -10.78 -13.79 16.90
CA ALA A 489 -11.53 -14.31 18.03
C ALA A 489 -11.40 -13.48 19.31
N SER A 490 -10.31 -12.73 19.50
CA SER A 490 -10.24 -11.73 20.58
C SER A 490 -11.24 -10.58 20.46
N HIS A 491 -11.84 -10.39 19.28
CA HIS A 491 -12.86 -9.37 19.00
C HIS A 491 -14.30 -9.93 19.01
N ARG A 492 -14.52 -11.14 19.54
CA ARG A 492 -15.80 -11.87 19.48
C ARG A 492 -17.00 -11.25 20.21
N GLN A 493 -16.80 -10.17 20.97
CA GLN A 493 -17.89 -9.48 21.67
C GLN A 493 -19.01 -9.10 20.67
N ILE A 494 -20.27 -9.17 21.10
CA ILE A 494 -21.43 -8.79 20.29
C ILE A 494 -22.21 -7.70 21.04
N ASP A 495 -22.63 -6.67 20.31
CA ASP A 495 -23.61 -5.68 20.77
C ASP A 495 -24.89 -5.85 19.95
N GLU A 496 -25.82 -6.63 20.49
CA GLU A 496 -27.08 -6.98 19.82
C GLU A 496 -27.95 -5.78 19.49
N SER A 497 -27.81 -4.67 20.22
CA SER A 497 -28.59 -3.45 19.95
C SER A 497 -28.20 -2.77 18.64
N LYS A 498 -27.04 -3.14 18.08
CA LYS A 498 -26.51 -2.61 16.81
C LYS A 498 -26.46 -3.65 15.70
N SER A 499 -26.84 -4.90 15.97
CA SER A 499 -26.98 -5.93 14.96
C SER A 499 -28.03 -5.50 13.94
N ILE A 500 -27.64 -5.39 12.66
CA ILE A 500 -28.57 -5.00 11.58
C ILE A 500 -29.56 -6.11 11.23
N HIS A 501 -29.25 -7.34 11.66
CA HIS A 501 -30.03 -8.54 11.43
C HIS A 501 -29.62 -9.63 12.43
N PRO A 502 -30.50 -10.54 12.89
CA PRO A 502 -30.13 -11.62 13.82
C PRO A 502 -29.02 -12.56 13.29
N GLN A 503 -28.91 -12.71 11.97
CA GLN A 503 -27.87 -13.50 11.29
C GLN A 503 -26.60 -12.69 10.97
N PHE A 504 -26.56 -11.40 11.28
CA PHE A 504 -25.40 -10.55 11.05
C PHE A 504 -25.04 -9.76 12.31
N PRO A 505 -24.35 -10.41 13.28
CA PRO A 505 -24.07 -9.82 14.58
C PRO A 505 -23.13 -8.62 14.45
N PHE A 506 -23.37 -7.60 15.28
CA PHE A 506 -22.48 -6.44 15.35
C PHE A 506 -21.36 -6.67 16.37
N HIS A 507 -20.12 -6.74 15.88
CA HIS A 507 -18.93 -6.75 16.73
C HIS A 507 -18.45 -5.31 16.99
N PRO A 508 -18.40 -4.84 18.26
CA PRO A 508 -18.03 -3.47 18.59
C PRO A 508 -16.53 -3.21 18.44
N HIS A 509 -15.68 -4.25 18.52
CA HIS A 509 -14.21 -4.13 18.36
C HIS A 509 -13.56 -3.13 19.33
N GLU A 510 -14.18 -2.85 20.48
CA GLU A 510 -13.69 -1.85 21.44
C GLU A 510 -12.61 -2.42 22.39
N VAL A 511 -12.62 -3.74 22.59
CA VAL A 511 -11.73 -4.47 23.50
C VAL A 511 -11.20 -5.72 22.78
N GLU A 512 -9.93 -6.07 23.05
CA GLU A 512 -9.39 -7.38 22.70
C GLU A 512 -9.40 -8.29 23.94
N GLU A 513 -10.22 -9.34 23.91
CA GLU A 513 -10.28 -10.37 24.94
C GLU A 513 -9.49 -11.60 24.48
N LYS A 514 -8.21 -11.67 24.83
CA LYS A 514 -7.34 -12.82 24.48
C LYS A 514 -7.90 -14.13 25.03
N ILE A 515 -7.54 -15.22 24.35
CA ILE A 515 -8.08 -16.55 24.56
C ILE A 515 -6.92 -17.44 25.02
N PRO A 516 -6.99 -18.09 26.19
CA PRO A 516 -5.95 -19.02 26.60
C PRO A 516 -5.69 -20.12 25.54
N PRO A 517 -4.43 -20.46 25.24
CA PRO A 517 -4.12 -21.51 24.27
C PRO A 517 -4.82 -22.84 24.62
N GLY A 518 -5.49 -23.40 23.63
CA GLY A 518 -6.30 -24.62 23.74
C GLY A 518 -7.73 -24.42 24.26
N GLU A 519 -8.10 -23.23 24.72
CA GLU A 519 -9.48 -22.94 25.15
C GLU A 519 -10.43 -22.89 23.94
N ILE A 520 -11.59 -23.55 24.06
CA ILE A 520 -12.64 -23.53 23.04
C ILE A 520 -13.53 -22.32 23.28
N VAL A 521 -13.62 -21.44 22.29
CA VAL A 521 -14.50 -20.27 22.29
C VAL A 521 -15.58 -20.37 21.22
N LYS A 522 -16.76 -19.82 21.52
CA LYS A 522 -17.83 -19.62 20.53
C LYS A 522 -17.55 -18.35 19.73
N LEU A 523 -17.61 -18.47 18.40
CA LEU A 523 -17.51 -17.37 17.45
C LEU A 523 -18.79 -17.32 16.61
N GLU A 524 -19.44 -16.17 16.57
CA GLU A 524 -20.57 -15.92 15.68
C GLU A 524 -20.11 -14.97 14.58
N ILE A 525 -20.00 -15.45 13.35
CA ILE A 525 -19.40 -14.72 12.24
C ILE A 525 -20.48 -14.43 11.21
N GLY A 526 -20.82 -13.15 11.04
CA GLY A 526 -21.65 -12.70 9.93
C GLY A 526 -20.94 -12.92 8.59
N ILE A 527 -21.57 -13.67 7.70
CA ILE A 527 -21.12 -13.83 6.31
C ILE A 527 -21.82 -12.74 5.50
N TRP A 528 -21.11 -12.11 4.57
CA TRP A 528 -21.72 -11.11 3.69
C TRP A 528 -22.84 -11.73 2.85
N ASN A 529 -23.69 -10.86 2.29
CA ASN A 529 -24.86 -11.29 1.53
C ASN A 529 -24.53 -12.41 0.51
N VAL A 530 -25.42 -13.38 0.41
CA VAL A 530 -25.39 -14.44 -0.60
C VAL A 530 -26.63 -14.31 -1.46
N SER A 531 -26.48 -14.54 -2.77
CA SER A 531 -27.58 -14.71 -3.72
C SER A 531 -27.21 -15.78 -4.72
N THR A 532 -27.65 -17.02 -4.51
CA THR A 532 -27.23 -18.16 -5.35
C THR A 532 -28.32 -19.20 -5.52
N ASP A 533 -28.53 -19.64 -6.77
CA ASP A 533 -29.37 -20.79 -7.11
C ASP A 533 -28.55 -22.07 -7.19
N PHE A 534 -29.15 -23.17 -6.75
CA PHE A 534 -28.60 -24.53 -6.77
C PHE A 534 -29.57 -25.47 -7.49
N GLU A 535 -29.06 -26.21 -8.46
CA GLU A 535 -29.74 -27.29 -9.16
C GLU A 535 -29.62 -28.61 -8.37
N VAL A 536 -30.49 -29.57 -8.70
CA VAL A 536 -30.47 -30.90 -8.07
C VAL A 536 -29.10 -31.57 -8.25
N GLY A 537 -28.49 -31.97 -7.13
CA GLY A 537 -27.17 -32.58 -7.08
C GLY A 537 -26.01 -31.59 -6.91
N GLU A 538 -26.25 -30.29 -7.04
CA GLU A 538 -25.25 -29.27 -6.68
C GLU A 538 -25.16 -29.10 -5.16
N SER A 539 -24.04 -28.57 -4.68
CA SER A 539 -23.80 -28.45 -3.24
C SER A 539 -23.44 -27.02 -2.84
N VAL A 540 -23.96 -26.59 -1.70
CA VAL A 540 -23.36 -25.49 -0.94
C VAL A 540 -22.17 -26.04 -0.16
N ASN A 541 -21.05 -25.33 -0.24
CA ASN A 541 -19.82 -25.65 0.46
C ASN A 541 -19.47 -24.52 1.43
N VAL A 542 -19.37 -24.85 2.70
CA VAL A 542 -18.84 -23.96 3.74
C VAL A 542 -17.41 -24.39 4.02
N ALA A 543 -16.46 -23.48 3.88
CA ALA A 543 -15.07 -23.76 4.19
C ALA A 543 -14.51 -22.77 5.21
N VAL A 544 -13.77 -23.30 6.19
CA VAL A 544 -13.12 -22.53 7.27
C VAL A 544 -11.61 -22.70 7.16
N GLY A 545 -10.87 -21.60 7.12
CA GLY A 545 -9.42 -21.63 6.98
C GLY A 545 -8.80 -20.35 6.43
N ARG A 546 -7.59 -20.01 6.89
CA ARG A 546 -6.87 -18.79 6.47
C ARG A 546 -6.54 -18.79 4.98
N GLY A 547 -6.21 -19.96 4.40
CA GLY A 547 -5.85 -20.12 2.99
C GLY A 547 -7.01 -19.96 1.99
N ILE A 548 -8.22 -19.64 2.44
CA ILE A 548 -9.41 -19.53 1.57
C ILE A 548 -9.58 -18.14 1.00
N CYS A 549 -9.15 -17.12 1.74
CA CYS A 549 -9.25 -15.74 1.29
C CYS A 549 -8.07 -15.39 0.38
N ASN A 550 -8.12 -15.90 -0.85
CA ASN A 550 -7.36 -15.39 -2.00
C ASN A 550 -7.59 -13.87 -2.21
N VAL A 551 -8.61 -13.28 -1.58
CA VAL A 551 -8.82 -11.84 -1.54
C VAL A 551 -7.57 -11.14 -0.99
N LEU A 552 -6.95 -11.60 0.10
CA LEU A 552 -5.75 -10.95 0.67
C LEU A 552 -4.46 -11.16 -0.15
N ASP A 553 -4.26 -12.33 -0.76
CA ASP A 553 -3.05 -12.63 -1.56
C ASP A 553 -3.15 -12.20 -3.04
N SER A 554 -4.36 -12.03 -3.58
CA SER A 554 -4.57 -11.46 -4.93
C SER A 554 -4.22 -9.97 -4.99
N TYR A 555 -4.26 -9.25 -3.87
CA TYR A 555 -3.81 -7.86 -3.77
C TYR A 555 -2.29 -7.73 -3.94
N THR A 556 -1.51 -8.74 -3.56
CA THR A 556 -0.07 -8.82 -3.85
C THR A 556 0.18 -9.05 -5.35
N LYS A 557 -0.70 -9.81 -6.03
CA LYS A 557 -0.62 -10.05 -7.49
C LYS A 557 -1.01 -8.84 -8.35
N PHE A 558 -1.80 -7.89 -7.83
CA PHE A 558 -2.08 -6.61 -8.50
C PHE A 558 -0.79 -5.84 -8.84
N ARG A 559 0.25 -6.01 -8.00
CA ARG A 559 1.57 -5.41 -8.20
C ARG A 559 2.36 -6.06 -9.33
N SER A 560 2.25 -7.39 -9.49
CA SER A 560 3.02 -8.14 -10.50
C SER A 560 2.57 -7.86 -11.93
N THR A 561 1.27 -7.77 -12.19
CA THR A 561 0.73 -7.55 -13.54
C THR A 561 0.98 -6.12 -14.04
N TRP A 562 0.95 -5.13 -13.14
CA TRP A 562 1.17 -3.72 -13.46
C TRP A 562 2.64 -3.38 -13.77
N LEU A 563 3.57 -4.12 -13.17
CA LEU A 563 5.01 -3.96 -13.42
C LEU A 563 5.45 -4.56 -14.77
N GLU A 564 4.77 -5.59 -15.27
CA GLU A 564 5.08 -6.23 -16.55
C GLU A 564 4.57 -5.45 -17.76
N LEU A 565 3.43 -4.74 -17.65
CA LEU A 565 2.80 -4.02 -18.77
C LEU A 565 3.47 -2.69 -19.14
N ARG A 566 4.44 -2.21 -18.35
CA ARG A 566 5.13 -0.92 -18.57
C ARG A 566 6.62 -1.03 -18.84
N THR A 567 7.17 -2.23 -18.98
CA THR A 567 8.54 -2.39 -19.46
C THR A 567 8.53 -2.56 -20.97
N PRO A 568 9.01 -1.58 -21.77
CA PRO A 568 9.60 -1.92 -23.06
C PRO A 568 10.63 -3.02 -22.82
N GLU A 569 10.72 -3.99 -23.72
CA GLU A 569 11.43 -5.28 -23.60
C GLU A 569 12.95 -5.24 -23.23
N GLY A 570 13.50 -4.13 -22.73
CA GLY A 570 14.91 -3.96 -22.42
C GLY A 570 15.28 -3.67 -20.96
N CYS A 571 14.35 -3.46 -20.03
CA CYS A 571 14.72 -3.02 -18.66
C CYS A 571 14.06 -3.87 -17.57
N LYS A 572 14.67 -5.03 -17.25
CA LYS A 572 14.33 -5.83 -16.08
C LYS A 572 14.61 -5.02 -14.81
N ARG A 573 13.58 -4.75 -14.00
CA ARG A 573 13.79 -4.43 -12.58
C ARG A 573 14.32 -5.68 -11.86
N PRO A 574 15.19 -5.57 -10.85
CA PRO A 574 15.65 -6.72 -10.08
C PRO A 574 14.47 -7.36 -9.34
N ASP A 575 14.35 -8.69 -9.44
CA ASP A 575 13.38 -9.54 -8.74
C ASP A 575 13.05 -9.09 -7.30
N GLU A 576 11.77 -9.05 -6.96
CA GLU A 576 11.25 -8.85 -5.59
C GLU A 576 11.73 -9.96 -4.62
N LYS A 577 12.16 -11.11 -5.16
CA LYS A 577 12.85 -12.20 -4.42
C LYS A 577 14.29 -11.88 -4.00
N VAL A 578 14.83 -10.74 -4.43
CA VAL A 578 16.21 -10.30 -4.16
C VAL A 578 16.21 -8.92 -3.52
N ASP A 579 15.20 -8.62 -2.69
CA ASP A 579 15.31 -7.52 -1.73
C ASP A 579 16.42 -7.86 -0.72
N PRO A 580 17.49 -7.05 -0.59
CA PRO A 580 18.52 -7.24 0.42
C PRO A 580 17.97 -7.36 1.84
N LEU A 581 16.80 -6.77 2.12
CA LEU A 581 16.11 -6.84 3.41
C LEU A 581 15.54 -8.23 3.70
N ASN A 582 15.20 -9.02 2.67
CA ASN A 582 14.63 -10.37 2.80
C ASN A 582 15.68 -11.50 2.75
N LEU A 583 16.97 -11.17 2.57
CA LEU A 583 18.05 -12.16 2.57
C LEU A 583 18.25 -12.77 3.97
N SER A 584 18.57 -14.07 4.01
CA SER A 584 18.93 -14.76 5.24
C SER A 584 20.14 -14.08 5.92
N PRO A 585 20.19 -14.04 7.27
CA PRO A 585 21.24 -13.33 8.00
C PRO A 585 22.67 -13.72 7.60
N TRP A 586 22.91 -15.01 7.28
CA TRP A 586 24.23 -15.48 6.84
C TRP A 586 24.65 -14.90 5.48
N ARG A 587 23.71 -14.74 4.53
CA ARG A 587 23.99 -14.15 3.22
C ARG A 587 24.35 -12.68 3.36
N LYS A 588 23.62 -11.95 4.21
CA LYS A 588 23.92 -10.56 4.57
C LYS A 588 25.32 -10.45 5.17
N PHE A 589 25.69 -11.35 6.08
CA PHE A 589 27.02 -11.39 6.69
C PHE A 589 28.13 -11.66 5.67
N VAL A 590 27.94 -12.63 4.77
CA VAL A 590 28.89 -12.92 3.68
C VAL A 590 29.05 -11.73 2.74
N PHE A 591 27.96 -11.04 2.38
CA PHE A 591 28.03 -9.85 1.53
C PHE A 591 28.81 -8.70 2.20
N VAL A 592 28.53 -8.42 3.47
CA VAL A 592 29.25 -7.39 4.23
C VAL A 592 30.73 -7.76 4.37
N MET A 593 31.03 -9.02 4.66
CA MET A 593 32.41 -9.52 4.75
C MET A 593 33.17 -9.36 3.44
N LEU A 594 32.58 -9.77 2.30
CA LEU A 594 33.23 -9.63 0.99
C LEU A 594 33.46 -8.17 0.60
N CYS A 595 32.49 -7.29 0.86
CA CYS A 595 32.63 -5.86 0.61
C CYS A 595 33.72 -5.23 1.51
N SER A 596 33.77 -5.66 2.78
CA SER A 596 34.78 -5.20 3.74
C SER A 596 36.18 -5.65 3.35
N VAL A 597 36.34 -6.90 2.90
CA VAL A 597 37.62 -7.45 2.43
C VAL A 597 38.08 -6.71 1.18
N PHE A 598 37.20 -6.51 0.19
CA PHE A 598 37.54 -5.74 -1.01
C PHE A 598 37.96 -4.31 -0.68
N SER A 599 37.21 -3.63 0.19
CA SER A 599 37.53 -2.26 0.61
C SER A 599 38.86 -2.18 1.36
N SER A 600 39.10 -3.09 2.31
CA SER A 600 40.33 -3.13 3.10
C SER A 600 41.56 -3.41 2.23
N ILE A 601 41.46 -4.36 1.30
CA ILE A 601 42.56 -4.68 0.38
C ILE A 601 42.78 -3.53 -0.61
N GLY A 602 41.72 -3.02 -1.26
CA GLY A 602 41.83 -1.93 -2.22
C GLY A 602 42.49 -0.68 -1.60
N LEU A 603 42.03 -0.26 -0.42
CA LEU A 603 42.57 0.91 0.27
C LEU A 603 44.00 0.68 0.77
N SER A 604 44.28 -0.48 1.39
CA SER A 604 45.63 -0.79 1.88
C SER A 604 46.65 -0.88 0.74
N MET A 605 46.25 -1.38 -0.43
CA MET A 605 47.15 -1.46 -1.58
C MET A 605 47.45 -0.09 -2.19
N VAL A 606 46.49 0.85 -2.18
CA VAL A 606 46.74 2.21 -2.70
C VAL A 606 47.46 3.08 -1.67
N SER A 607 46.94 3.16 -0.45
CA SER A 607 47.39 4.06 0.62
C SER A 607 48.52 3.49 1.48
N GLY A 608 48.59 2.17 1.64
CA GLY A 608 49.62 1.50 2.45
C GLY A 608 51.01 1.46 1.80
N PHE A 609 51.13 1.87 0.53
CA PHE A 609 52.42 1.94 -0.17
C PHE A 609 53.41 2.92 0.50
N GLY A 610 52.93 3.87 1.31
CA GLY A 610 53.79 4.84 2.00
C GLY A 610 54.77 4.20 2.97
N GLY A 611 54.36 3.14 3.66
CA GLY A 611 55.26 2.35 4.52
C GLY A 611 56.27 1.51 3.75
N LEU A 612 56.08 1.36 2.42
CA LEU A 612 56.98 0.58 1.55
C LEU A 612 57.92 1.47 0.73
N LEU A 613 57.70 2.79 0.69
CA LEU A 613 58.51 3.70 -0.13
C LEU A 613 60.00 3.62 0.18
N SER A 614 60.37 3.45 1.45
CA SER A 614 61.77 3.34 1.89
C SER A 614 62.53 2.20 1.20
N PHE A 615 61.85 1.12 0.82
CA PHE A 615 62.46 0.00 0.08
C PHE A 615 62.70 0.31 -1.40
N TYR A 616 61.89 1.18 -2.01
CA TYR A 616 61.94 1.48 -3.44
C TYR A 616 62.76 2.73 -3.78
N ILE A 617 62.97 3.62 -2.81
CA ILE A 617 63.73 4.86 -3.00
C ILE A 617 65.16 4.59 -3.53
N PRO A 618 65.96 3.67 -2.98
CA PRO A 618 67.32 3.43 -3.47
C PRO A 618 67.37 2.94 -4.93
N ASP A 619 66.48 2.01 -5.28
CA ASP A 619 66.45 1.37 -6.60
C ASP A 619 65.97 2.32 -7.70
N TYR A 620 64.94 3.14 -7.42
CA TYR A 620 64.44 4.10 -8.41
C TYR A 620 65.30 5.35 -8.53
N ALA A 621 65.95 5.79 -7.45
CA ALA A 621 66.94 6.86 -7.53
C ALA A 621 68.16 6.44 -8.37
N ALA A 622 68.61 5.18 -8.25
CA ALA A 622 69.67 4.63 -9.10
C ALA A 622 69.26 4.52 -10.58
N ALA A 623 67.97 4.35 -10.87
CA ALA A 623 67.41 4.34 -12.22
C ALA A 623 67.14 5.76 -12.78
N GLY A 624 67.45 6.83 -12.03
CA GLY A 624 67.34 8.22 -12.47
C GLY A 624 66.00 8.91 -12.17
N ALA A 625 65.12 8.32 -11.36
CA ALA A 625 63.88 8.96 -10.91
C ALA A 625 64.17 9.92 -9.74
N ASP A 626 63.51 11.08 -9.72
CA ASP A 626 63.66 12.03 -8.63
C ASP A 626 62.74 11.69 -7.43
N TYR A 627 62.90 12.41 -6.32
CA TYR A 627 62.06 12.16 -5.13
C TYR A 627 60.58 12.48 -5.42
N ALA A 628 60.29 13.43 -6.30
CA ALA A 628 58.93 13.78 -6.68
C ALA A 628 58.27 12.63 -7.47
N ASP A 629 59.00 11.99 -8.38
CA ASP A 629 58.60 10.79 -9.10
C ASP A 629 58.28 9.65 -8.13
N ILE A 630 59.14 9.42 -7.14
CA ILE A 630 58.92 8.34 -6.17
C ILE A 630 57.67 8.60 -5.31
N THR A 631 57.41 9.85 -4.91
CA THR A 631 56.16 10.22 -4.20
C THR A 631 54.92 10.21 -5.12
N ALA A 632 55.10 10.36 -6.44
CA ALA A 632 54.04 10.27 -7.43
C ALA A 632 53.39 8.87 -7.45
N LEU A 633 54.15 7.81 -7.15
CA LEU A 633 53.66 6.43 -7.01
C LEU A 633 52.57 6.24 -5.94
N MET A 634 52.41 7.21 -5.03
CA MET A 634 51.31 7.25 -4.08
C MET A 634 50.23 8.25 -4.46
N THR A 635 50.66 9.44 -4.89
CA THR A 635 49.78 10.59 -5.06
C THR A 635 48.81 10.41 -6.23
N TYR A 636 49.31 10.00 -7.40
CA TYR A 636 48.46 9.84 -8.59
C TYR A 636 47.52 8.64 -8.52
N PRO A 637 47.91 7.46 -8.00
CA PRO A 637 46.96 6.37 -7.79
C PRO A 637 45.77 6.75 -6.90
N SER A 638 46.00 7.58 -5.87
CA SER A 638 44.93 8.11 -5.02
C SER A 638 44.00 9.06 -5.81
N MET A 639 44.55 9.90 -6.70
CA MET A 639 43.73 10.70 -7.62
C MET A 639 42.91 9.83 -8.59
N PHE A 640 43.51 8.74 -9.09
CA PHE A 640 42.86 7.81 -10.01
C PHE A 640 41.74 7.00 -9.33
N MET A 641 41.75 6.85 -7.99
CA MET A 641 40.57 6.35 -7.27
C MET A 641 39.36 7.26 -7.48
N GLY A 642 39.55 8.58 -7.40
CA GLY A 642 38.50 9.58 -7.67
C GLY A 642 37.98 9.52 -9.12
N ILE A 643 38.88 9.40 -10.09
CA ILE A 643 38.52 9.24 -11.52
C ILE A 643 37.74 7.93 -11.73
N GLY A 644 38.18 6.85 -11.08
CA GLY A 644 37.50 5.56 -11.13
C GLY A 644 36.03 5.66 -10.72
N ASN A 645 35.72 6.48 -9.72
CA ASN A 645 34.34 6.71 -9.26
C ASN A 645 33.48 7.50 -10.26
N ILE A 646 34.05 8.47 -10.99
CA ILE A 646 33.33 9.23 -12.01
C ILE A 646 32.82 8.31 -13.12
N VAL A 647 33.61 7.30 -13.49
CA VAL A 647 33.26 6.36 -14.56
C VAL A 647 32.35 5.25 -14.05
N SER A 648 32.68 4.68 -12.90
CA SER A 648 32.02 3.46 -12.44
C SER A 648 30.64 3.67 -11.84
N VAL A 649 30.37 4.82 -11.21
CA VAL A 649 29.09 5.09 -10.57
C VAL A 649 27.97 5.18 -11.61
N PRO A 650 28.10 5.96 -12.71
CA PRO A 650 27.12 5.95 -13.80
C PRO A 650 26.96 4.57 -14.44
N VAL A 651 28.06 3.84 -14.65
CA VAL A 651 28.01 2.49 -15.23
C VAL A 651 27.28 1.52 -14.29
N ALA A 652 27.53 1.58 -12.99
CA ALA A 652 26.84 0.75 -12.00
C ALA A 652 25.35 1.06 -11.90
N LEU A 653 24.94 2.31 -12.16
CA LEU A 653 23.53 2.70 -12.28
C LEU A 653 22.90 2.18 -13.58
N ALA A 654 23.66 2.14 -14.68
CA ALA A 654 23.17 1.72 -15.99
C ALA A 654 23.05 0.19 -16.16
N ILE A 655 24.08 -0.57 -15.76
CA ILE A 655 24.16 -2.04 -16.00
C ILE A 655 24.11 -2.87 -14.71
N GLY A 656 23.96 -2.22 -13.56
CA GLY A 656 23.88 -2.86 -12.25
C GLY A 656 25.22 -2.92 -11.52
N ARG A 657 25.14 -3.02 -10.18
CA ARG A 657 26.31 -2.92 -9.28
C ARG A 657 27.19 -4.17 -9.27
N ARG A 658 26.61 -5.36 -9.45
CA ARG A 658 27.33 -6.65 -9.35
C ARG A 658 28.38 -6.83 -10.46
N PRO A 659 28.06 -6.61 -11.76
CA PRO A 659 29.06 -6.72 -12.82
C PRO A 659 30.23 -5.75 -12.63
N VAL A 660 29.95 -4.52 -12.21
CA VAL A 660 30.98 -3.49 -11.96
C VAL A 660 31.89 -3.88 -10.79
N PHE A 661 31.31 -4.39 -9.69
CA PHE A 661 32.09 -4.85 -8.54
C PHE A 661 33.00 -6.04 -8.88
N MET A 662 32.49 -7.03 -9.63
CA MET A 662 33.29 -8.19 -10.06
C MET A 662 34.41 -7.79 -11.02
N LEU A 663 34.12 -6.94 -12.00
CA LEU A 663 35.12 -6.44 -12.94
C LEU A 663 36.23 -5.67 -12.21
N SER A 664 35.86 -4.84 -11.24
CA SER A 664 36.82 -4.05 -10.46
C SER A 664 37.67 -4.93 -9.55
N THR A 665 37.11 -6.01 -9.02
CA THR A 665 37.88 -7.02 -8.26
C THR A 665 38.91 -7.71 -9.14
N LEU A 666 38.53 -8.12 -10.36
CA LEU A 666 39.45 -8.73 -11.31
C LEU A 666 40.53 -7.74 -11.76
N LEU A 667 40.16 -6.48 -12.00
CA LEU A 667 41.11 -5.43 -12.37
C LEU A 667 42.08 -5.10 -11.23
N LEU A 668 41.61 -5.08 -9.97
CA LEU A 668 42.44 -4.89 -8.79
C LEU A 668 43.46 -6.03 -8.64
N MET A 669 43.01 -7.28 -8.79
CA MET A 669 43.91 -8.45 -8.75
C MET A 669 44.95 -8.40 -9.89
N PHE A 670 44.53 -8.09 -11.10
CA PHE A 670 45.42 -8.04 -12.25
C PHE A 670 46.47 -6.93 -12.11
N SER A 671 46.05 -5.72 -11.72
CA SER A 671 46.97 -4.59 -11.51
C SER A 671 47.91 -4.80 -10.32
N ALA A 672 47.47 -5.48 -9.26
CA ALA A 672 48.34 -5.92 -8.17
C ALA A 672 49.47 -6.82 -8.66
N VAL A 673 49.14 -7.82 -9.50
CA VAL A 673 50.14 -8.70 -10.12
C VAL A 673 51.10 -7.91 -11.01
N LEU A 674 50.59 -6.97 -11.82
CA LEU A 674 51.45 -6.12 -12.64
C LEU A 674 52.41 -5.26 -11.82
N CYS A 675 51.98 -4.74 -10.67
CA CYS A 675 52.87 -4.00 -9.76
C CYS A 675 53.97 -4.91 -9.19
N ALA A 676 53.63 -6.16 -8.84
CA ALA A 676 54.59 -7.11 -8.29
C ALA A 676 55.68 -7.53 -9.29
N PHE A 677 55.38 -7.56 -10.59
CA PHE A 677 56.33 -7.92 -11.66
C PHE A 677 56.96 -6.71 -12.36
N ALA A 678 56.72 -5.49 -11.86
CA ALA A 678 57.24 -4.28 -12.46
C ALA A 678 58.79 -4.27 -12.42
N LYS A 679 59.41 -4.02 -13.57
CA LYS A 679 60.89 -4.00 -13.73
C LYS A 679 61.49 -2.61 -13.75
N ASP A 680 60.67 -1.60 -14.02
CA ASP A 680 61.06 -0.21 -14.12
C ASP A 680 59.98 0.70 -13.51
N TYR A 681 60.36 1.97 -13.30
CA TYR A 681 59.51 2.96 -12.67
C TYR A 681 58.22 3.22 -13.48
N THR A 682 58.32 3.35 -14.80
CA THR A 682 57.17 3.69 -15.66
C THR A 682 56.13 2.58 -15.67
N TRP A 683 56.57 1.32 -15.69
CA TRP A 683 55.69 0.15 -15.55
C TRP A 683 55.01 0.16 -14.18
N HIS A 684 55.78 0.35 -13.10
CA HIS A 684 55.24 0.34 -11.75
C HIS A 684 54.21 1.47 -11.59
N PHE A 685 54.55 2.68 -12.03
CA PHE A 685 53.69 3.85 -11.99
C PHE A 685 52.40 3.63 -12.78
N SER A 686 52.48 3.16 -14.02
CA SER A 686 51.29 2.91 -14.85
C SER A 686 50.39 1.82 -14.26
N SER A 687 50.98 0.75 -13.72
CA SER A 687 50.25 -0.35 -13.06
C SER A 687 49.53 0.14 -11.80
N ARG A 688 50.19 1.02 -11.04
CA ARG A 688 49.64 1.69 -9.86
C ARG A 688 48.46 2.62 -10.19
N LEU A 689 48.47 3.30 -11.34
CA LEU A 689 47.32 4.11 -11.77
C LEU A 689 46.08 3.25 -12.06
N VAL A 690 46.27 2.10 -12.73
CA VAL A 690 45.19 1.14 -13.00
C VAL A 690 44.68 0.52 -11.69
N LEU A 691 45.57 0.21 -10.75
CA LEU A 691 45.23 -0.23 -9.40
C LEU A 691 44.36 0.82 -8.69
N GLY A 692 44.69 2.11 -8.80
CA GLY A 692 43.90 3.22 -8.28
C GLY A 692 42.47 3.26 -8.84
N LEU A 693 42.29 3.13 -10.16
CA LEU A 693 40.96 3.09 -10.80
C LEU A 693 40.08 1.96 -10.26
N ALA A 694 40.68 0.78 -10.06
CA ALA A 694 39.97 -0.38 -9.54
C ALA A 694 39.64 -0.24 -8.05
N ALA A 695 40.59 0.28 -7.26
CA ALA A 695 40.44 0.51 -5.83
C ALA A 695 39.41 1.61 -5.50
N GLY A 696 39.23 2.60 -6.39
CA GLY A 696 38.25 3.69 -6.19
C GLY A 696 36.84 3.20 -5.88
N GLN A 697 36.46 2.03 -6.42
CA GLN A 697 35.17 1.40 -6.16
C GLN A 697 34.90 1.08 -4.69
N SER A 698 35.95 0.96 -3.89
CA SER A 698 35.83 0.78 -2.45
C SER A 698 35.23 1.99 -1.73
N GLU A 699 35.32 3.20 -2.32
CA GLU A 699 34.87 4.45 -1.70
C GLU A 699 33.48 4.88 -2.16
N ALA A 700 33.06 4.53 -3.37
CA ALA A 700 31.73 4.90 -3.87
C ALA A 700 30.77 3.70 -3.93
N LEU A 701 31.17 2.61 -4.58
CA LEU A 701 30.27 1.50 -4.87
C LEU A 701 29.98 0.66 -3.63
N VAL A 702 30.98 0.41 -2.77
CA VAL A 702 30.81 -0.31 -1.51
C VAL A 702 29.88 0.46 -0.56
N PRO A 703 30.10 1.76 -0.27
CA PRO A 703 29.14 2.55 0.49
C PRO A 703 27.77 2.61 -0.17
N LEU A 704 27.62 2.74 -1.49
CA LEU A 704 26.30 2.68 -2.17
C LEU A 704 25.58 1.33 -1.98
N MET A 705 26.32 0.22 -2.02
CA MET A 705 25.81 -1.14 -1.78
C MET A 705 25.41 -1.33 -0.31
N VAL A 706 26.16 -0.74 0.62
CA VAL A 706 25.83 -0.69 2.05
C VAL A 706 24.75 0.37 2.35
N GLN A 707 24.63 1.42 1.55
CA GLN A 707 23.69 2.55 1.72
C GLN A 707 22.24 2.13 1.46
N ALA A 708 22.04 1.17 0.55
CA ALA A 708 20.75 0.50 0.40
C ALA A 708 20.32 -0.22 1.70
N MET A 709 21.27 -0.53 2.59
CA MET A 709 21.02 -0.99 3.96
C MET A 709 21.11 0.14 5.01
N ALA A 710 21.51 1.35 4.63
CA ALA A 710 21.86 2.46 5.53
C ALA A 710 20.76 3.52 5.72
N GLN A 711 19.48 3.16 5.55
CA GLN A 711 18.40 3.92 6.19
C GLN A 711 18.66 4.12 7.70
N VAL A 712 19.44 3.21 8.30
CA VAL A 712 19.90 3.26 9.67
C VAL A 712 20.78 4.49 9.98
N LEU A 713 21.53 5.04 9.02
CA LEU A 713 22.36 6.25 9.26
C LEU A 713 21.53 7.50 9.53
N PHE A 714 20.24 7.52 9.22
CA PHE A 714 19.34 8.62 9.62
C PHE A 714 18.90 8.51 11.08
N PHE A 715 19.15 7.38 11.76
CA PHE A 715 19.01 7.33 13.20
C PHE A 715 20.20 8.06 13.84
N PRO A 716 19.95 9.10 14.67
CA PRO A 716 21.02 9.93 15.24
C PRO A 716 22.09 9.14 15.98
N ASN A 717 21.73 8.02 16.62
CA ASN A 717 22.65 7.13 17.32
C ASN A 717 23.64 6.42 16.38
N VAL A 718 23.21 6.01 15.18
CA VAL A 718 24.06 5.30 14.22
C VAL A 718 24.91 6.27 13.41
N PHE A 719 24.36 7.44 13.08
CA PHE A 719 25.16 8.56 12.54
C PHE A 719 26.30 8.93 13.49
N TRP A 720 26.00 9.07 14.78
CA TRP A 720 27.01 9.42 15.79
C TRP A 720 28.07 8.34 15.96
N ALA A 721 27.67 7.06 15.99
CA ALA A 721 28.62 5.93 16.02
C ALA A 721 29.53 5.89 14.79
N PHE A 722 28.99 6.22 13.60
CA PHE A 722 29.75 6.32 12.37
C PHE A 722 30.80 7.45 12.42
N CYS A 723 30.41 8.66 12.86
CA CYS A 723 31.35 9.78 13.03
C CYS A 723 32.46 9.47 14.06
N LEU A 724 32.12 8.84 15.19
CA LEU A 724 33.10 8.43 16.21
C LEU A 724 34.09 7.40 15.68
N ASN A 725 33.62 6.43 14.89
CA ASN A 725 34.50 5.44 14.27
C ASN A 725 35.48 6.10 13.28
N GLY A 726 34.99 7.01 12.43
CA GLY A 726 35.84 7.78 11.51
C GLY A 726 36.92 8.59 12.23
N LEU A 727 36.56 9.30 13.30
CA LEU A 727 37.52 10.06 14.11
C LEU A 727 38.58 9.15 14.76
N THR A 728 38.14 8.02 15.34
CA THR A 728 39.05 7.09 16.03
C THR A 728 40.04 6.45 15.06
N ILE A 729 39.58 6.04 13.88
CA ILE A 729 40.43 5.50 12.83
C ILE A 729 41.42 6.55 12.33
N GLY A 730 40.97 7.80 12.11
CA GLY A 730 41.83 8.89 11.68
C GLY A 730 42.98 9.16 12.66
N VAL A 731 42.68 9.22 13.97
CA VAL A 731 43.69 9.36 15.02
C VAL A 731 44.63 8.15 15.06
N ASN A 732 44.10 6.92 14.94
CA ASN A 732 44.93 5.71 14.94
C ASN A 732 45.88 5.66 13.73
N ILE A 733 45.45 6.09 12.55
CA ILE A 733 46.32 6.18 11.37
C ILE A 733 47.41 7.23 11.60
N ALA A 734 47.05 8.41 12.13
CA ALA A 734 48.02 9.46 12.42
C ALA A 734 49.08 9.02 13.45
N ILE A 735 48.67 8.30 14.50
CA ILE A 735 49.60 7.69 15.46
C ILE A 735 50.46 6.64 14.74
N GLY A 736 49.83 5.73 13.99
CA GLY A 736 50.49 4.62 13.29
C GLY A 736 51.54 5.05 12.26
N THR A 737 51.36 6.21 11.62
CA THR A 737 52.34 6.74 10.65
C THR A 737 53.45 7.56 11.29
N THR A 738 53.28 8.02 12.54
CA THR A 738 54.24 8.93 13.20
C THR A 738 55.04 8.26 14.32
N TYR A 739 54.49 7.26 15.01
CA TYR A 739 55.08 6.77 16.27
C TYR A 739 56.48 6.17 16.10
N ALA A 740 56.72 5.40 15.03
CA ALA A 740 58.02 4.76 14.79
C ALA A 740 59.14 5.80 14.67
N ALA A 741 58.90 6.86 13.88
CA ALA A 741 59.87 7.95 13.72
C ALA A 741 60.13 8.71 15.04
N VAL A 742 59.12 8.81 15.92
CA VAL A 742 59.25 9.51 17.22
C VAL A 742 60.08 8.70 18.23
N ILE A 743 59.84 7.39 18.33
CA ILE A 743 60.51 6.54 19.34
C ILE A 743 61.92 6.08 18.91
N GLU A 744 62.21 6.08 17.62
CA GLU A 744 63.57 5.84 17.08
C GLU A 744 64.45 7.09 17.23
N ALA A 745 63.86 8.28 17.25
CA ALA A 745 64.59 9.52 17.46
C ALA A 745 65.08 9.69 18.92
N PRO A 746 66.18 10.44 19.16
CA PRO A 746 66.58 10.84 20.50
C PRO A 746 65.46 11.66 21.18
N PRO A 747 65.15 11.45 22.47
CA PRO A 747 65.91 10.73 23.50
C PRO A 747 65.55 9.23 23.65
N TYR A 748 64.50 8.73 23.00
CA TYR A 748 63.99 7.37 23.19
C TYR A 748 64.93 6.29 22.62
N ASN A 749 65.47 6.49 21.41
CA ASN A 749 66.46 5.62 20.76
C ASN A 749 66.09 4.11 20.74
N TRP A 750 64.81 3.79 20.53
CA TRP A 750 64.39 2.39 20.41
C TRP A 750 64.94 1.78 19.12
N SER A 751 65.30 0.49 19.15
CA SER A 751 65.63 -0.24 17.92
C SER A 751 64.37 -0.47 17.09
N GLU A 752 64.50 -0.50 15.76
CA GLU A 752 63.38 -0.76 14.83
C GLU A 752 62.60 -2.04 15.21
N SER A 753 63.30 -3.07 15.68
CA SER A 753 62.69 -4.30 16.18
C SER A 753 61.83 -4.09 17.44
N ALA A 754 62.28 -3.23 18.36
CA ALA A 754 61.57 -2.94 19.61
C ALA A 754 60.36 -2.02 19.36
N ALA A 755 60.49 -1.05 18.44
CA ALA A 755 59.41 -0.19 17.99
C ALA A 755 58.19 -1.00 17.49
N SER A 756 58.45 -2.11 16.78
CA SER A 756 57.38 -2.96 16.25
C SER A 756 56.53 -3.66 17.33
N TYR A 757 57.08 -3.93 18.52
CA TYR A 757 56.37 -4.61 19.61
C TYR A 757 55.26 -3.76 20.24
N VAL A 758 55.23 -2.44 20.02
CA VAL A 758 54.13 -1.57 20.47
C VAL A 758 52.78 -2.07 19.95
N ASN A 759 52.74 -2.64 18.74
CA ASN A 759 51.52 -3.20 18.15
C ASN A 759 51.04 -4.48 18.86
N ALA A 760 51.90 -5.21 19.57
CA ALA A 760 51.50 -6.38 20.34
C ALA A 760 50.55 -6.02 21.50
N GLY A 761 50.64 -4.79 22.03
CA GLY A 761 49.71 -4.27 23.02
C GLY A 761 48.25 -4.21 22.53
N GLN A 762 48.05 -4.04 21.22
CA GLN A 762 46.71 -4.08 20.61
C GLN A 762 46.08 -5.48 20.71
N ILE A 763 46.89 -6.54 20.61
CA ILE A 763 46.42 -7.93 20.72
C ILE A 763 45.92 -8.20 22.14
N VAL A 764 46.68 -7.80 23.16
CA VAL A 764 46.29 -7.93 24.57
C VAL A 764 45.03 -7.12 24.85
N THR A 765 44.98 -5.89 24.36
CA THR A 765 43.80 -5.03 24.51
C THR A 765 42.56 -5.64 23.84
N ALA A 766 42.70 -6.20 22.64
CA ALA A 766 41.59 -6.86 21.95
C ALA A 766 41.07 -8.08 22.73
N LEU A 767 41.96 -8.92 23.27
CA LEU A 767 41.58 -10.11 24.04
C LEU A 767 40.86 -9.77 25.36
N VAL A 768 41.21 -8.65 26.00
CA VAL A 768 40.58 -8.22 27.26
C VAL A 768 39.32 -7.39 27.02
N ALA A 769 39.35 -6.47 26.05
CA ALA A 769 38.26 -5.54 25.77
C ALA A 769 37.05 -6.23 25.12
N LEU A 770 37.25 -7.22 24.24
CA LEU A 770 36.15 -7.93 23.57
C LEU A 770 35.20 -8.62 24.58
N PRO A 771 35.67 -9.43 25.54
CA PRO A 771 34.81 -10.02 26.56
C PRO A 771 34.23 -8.97 27.53
N ALA A 772 35.06 -8.04 27.99
CA ALA A 772 34.68 -7.07 29.02
C ALA A 772 33.62 -6.06 28.53
N LEU A 773 33.83 -5.47 27.36
CA LEU A 773 32.89 -4.51 26.77
C LEU A 773 31.70 -5.20 26.10
N GLY A 774 31.91 -6.35 25.47
CA GLY A 774 30.83 -7.15 24.87
C GLY A 774 29.82 -7.61 25.91
N THR A 775 30.25 -8.43 26.88
CA THR A 775 29.32 -8.96 27.90
C THR A 775 28.87 -7.91 28.92
N GLY A 776 29.72 -6.92 29.21
CA GLY A 776 29.39 -5.81 30.10
C GLY A 776 28.31 -4.90 29.53
N SER A 777 28.39 -4.55 28.24
CA SER A 777 27.37 -3.71 27.58
C SER A 777 26.00 -4.41 27.52
N ASP A 778 25.96 -5.70 27.19
CA ASP A 778 24.72 -6.49 27.18
C ASP A 778 24.06 -6.58 28.56
N LYS A 779 24.86 -6.72 29.62
CA LYS A 779 24.35 -6.73 31.01
C LYS A 779 23.74 -5.37 31.39
N LEU A 780 24.42 -4.27 31.02
CA LEU A 780 23.96 -2.91 31.31
C LEU A 780 22.64 -2.59 30.58
N ILE A 781 22.54 -2.99 29.31
CA ILE A 781 21.35 -2.81 28.48
C ILE A 781 20.16 -3.62 29.04
N LYS A 782 20.38 -4.90 29.39
CA LYS A 782 19.34 -5.75 29.99
C LYS A 782 18.88 -5.21 31.34
N TRP A 783 19.79 -4.69 32.16
CA TRP A 783 19.45 -4.06 33.44
C TRP A 783 18.54 -2.84 33.24
N ARG A 784 18.83 -1.99 32.25
CA ARG A 784 18.03 -0.78 31.98
C ARG A 784 16.67 -1.11 31.38
N ALA A 785 16.59 -2.06 30.46
CA ALA A 785 15.33 -2.54 29.89
C ALA A 785 14.38 -3.11 30.96
N ARG A 786 14.91 -3.89 31.92
CA ARG A 786 14.11 -4.39 33.07
C ARG A 786 13.55 -3.26 33.94
N ARG A 787 14.27 -2.15 34.06
CA ARG A 787 13.83 -0.98 34.84
C ARG A 787 12.80 -0.12 34.10
N ASN A 788 12.66 -0.28 32.79
CA ASN A 788 11.70 0.42 31.93
C ASN A 788 10.54 -0.49 31.48
N GLY A 789 10.06 -1.38 32.37
CA GLY A 789 8.93 -2.26 32.07
C GLY A 789 9.18 -3.30 30.97
N GLY A 790 10.45 -3.61 30.67
CA GLY A 790 10.83 -4.55 29.60
C GLY A 790 11.03 -3.89 28.23
N ILE A 791 10.83 -2.58 28.11
CA ILE A 791 10.98 -1.84 26.85
C ILE A 791 12.45 -1.46 26.65
N HIS A 792 13.03 -1.89 25.54
CA HIS A 792 14.41 -1.57 25.14
C HIS A 792 14.43 -0.39 24.17
N GLU A 793 14.91 0.77 24.63
CA GLU A 793 15.16 1.95 23.79
C GLU A 793 16.56 1.89 23.16
N PRO A 794 16.70 2.10 21.82
CA PRO A 794 17.97 2.04 21.09
C PRO A 794 19.07 2.98 21.61
N GLU A 795 18.70 4.11 22.18
CA GLU A 795 19.58 5.17 22.71
C GLU A 795 20.41 4.70 23.90
N ASN A 796 19.93 3.66 24.61
CA ASN A 796 20.63 3.07 25.74
C ASN A 796 21.98 2.44 25.36
N ARG A 797 22.21 2.17 24.06
CA ARG A 797 23.50 1.70 23.54
C ARG A 797 24.58 2.77 23.49
N LEU A 798 24.25 4.06 23.65
CA LEU A 798 25.23 5.14 23.72
C LEU A 798 25.98 5.17 25.07
N LEU A 799 25.36 4.69 26.16
CA LEU A 799 25.99 4.71 27.49
C LEU A 799 27.27 3.87 27.58
N PRO A 800 27.32 2.61 27.08
CA PRO A 800 28.57 1.85 27.04
C PRO A 800 29.70 2.53 26.25
N LEU A 801 29.39 3.42 25.30
CA LEU A 801 30.39 4.10 24.46
C LEU A 801 31.11 5.25 25.18
N VAL A 802 30.59 5.74 26.31
CA VAL A 802 31.20 6.86 27.05
C VAL A 802 32.61 6.52 27.52
N PHE A 803 32.81 5.31 28.06
CA PHE A 803 34.11 4.88 28.56
C PHE A 803 35.19 4.78 27.46
N PRO A 804 35.00 4.01 26.36
CA PRO A 804 36.02 3.89 25.33
C PRO A 804 36.31 5.21 24.61
N VAL A 805 35.30 6.07 24.40
CA VAL A 805 35.51 7.40 23.79
C VAL A 805 36.38 8.28 24.70
N SER A 806 36.13 8.29 26.00
CA SER A 806 36.91 9.07 26.95
C SER A 806 38.36 8.60 27.00
N VAL A 807 38.59 7.28 27.02
CA VAL A 807 39.94 6.70 26.97
C VAL A 807 40.65 7.06 25.67
N GLY A 808 39.96 6.99 24.53
CA GLY A 808 40.54 7.34 23.23
C GLY A 808 40.99 8.80 23.14
N ILE A 809 40.18 9.74 23.64
CA ILE A 809 40.54 11.17 23.66
C ILE A 809 41.75 11.41 24.57
N VAL A 810 41.76 10.84 25.77
CA VAL A 810 42.86 10.99 26.72
C VAL A 810 44.15 10.38 26.17
N ALA A 811 44.09 9.18 25.57
CA ALA A 811 45.25 8.52 24.99
C ALA A 811 45.83 9.33 23.81
N ALA A 812 44.98 9.88 22.94
CA ALA A 812 45.42 10.72 21.83
C ALA A 812 46.10 12.01 22.31
N ALA A 813 45.55 12.65 23.35
CA ALA A 813 46.13 13.83 23.95
C ALA A 813 47.49 13.55 24.60
N ILE A 814 47.60 12.45 25.36
CA ILE A 814 48.86 12.02 25.98
C ILE A 814 49.91 11.73 24.91
N TYR A 815 49.54 11.03 23.83
CA TYR A 815 50.44 10.76 22.72
C TYR A 815 50.94 12.06 22.07
N GLY A 816 50.04 13.00 21.77
CA GLY A 816 50.42 14.30 21.21
C GLY A 816 51.38 15.08 22.11
N GLU A 817 51.11 15.11 23.42
CA GLU A 817 51.96 15.78 24.41
C GLU A 817 53.34 15.12 24.52
N ALA A 818 53.39 13.78 24.50
CA ALA A 818 54.64 13.01 24.51
C ALA A 818 55.47 13.27 23.23
N CYS A 819 54.83 13.36 22.07
CA CYS A 819 55.50 13.70 20.82
C CYS A 819 56.06 15.13 20.82
N GLN A 820 55.35 16.10 21.41
CA GLN A 820 55.77 17.51 21.45
C GLN A 820 56.87 17.77 22.48
N HIS A 821 56.88 17.02 23.59
CA HIS A 821 57.81 17.18 24.70
C HIS A 821 58.52 15.86 25.06
N PRO A 822 59.28 15.26 24.13
CA PRO A 822 59.83 13.92 24.31
C PRO A 822 60.78 13.81 25.51
N GLU A 823 61.50 14.88 25.87
CA GLU A 823 62.40 14.88 27.04
C GLU A 823 61.71 14.80 28.40
N ARG A 824 60.41 15.12 28.48
CA ARG A 824 59.63 15.03 29.74
C ARG A 824 59.01 13.66 29.96
N TYR A 825 58.81 12.90 28.89
CA TYR A 825 58.06 11.64 28.88
C TYR A 825 58.93 10.45 28.43
N HIS A 826 60.27 10.63 28.36
CA HIS A 826 61.24 9.55 28.09
C HIS A 826 61.48 8.65 29.30
#